data_AF-A0A8B9H258-F1
#
_entry.id   AF-A0A8B9H258-F1
#
_cell.length_a   1.000
_cell.length_b   1.000
_cell.length_c   1.000
_cell.angle_alpha   90.00
_cell.angle_beta   90.00
_cell.angle_gamma   90.00
#
_symmetry.space_group_name_H-M   'P 1'
#
loop_
_entity.id
_entity.type
_entity.pdbx_description
1 polymer ?
#
loop_
_entity_poly.entity_id
_entity_poly.type
_entity_poly.pdbx_seq_one_letter_code
_entity_poly.pdbx_strand_id
1 'polypeptide(L)'
;MKKKTECIFEGKKDAKNKTKLKSVYTQLFITEGELNEVNNEHETLKVLKDKAFRGQQSLEKPINCNEIFSRVGNNEDPNKTVLTKGIAGIGKTVSVQKFLLDWAEEEANKDIDCMFLLPFRELNLLKEEVEQCSFHKLLVEFHPGLGELKETKMLEDLQLAFIFDGLDESQLSLFKVDSMVKTLKKEASVDSLIANLIKRNLLPKSRIWITSRPAAANQIPSQYVDLFTEIRGFSDKQKEEYFRKKIPNEDEASKIITHIKKSQSLYIMCHIPVFCWITATVLQEILIKKQEQDVPSTLTEMYTHFLLIQLNMKNEKYDKEVERDFTKLMESNKGMLLKLAKLAFEQLKKEKIMFYERDLTDSGIDTREDSEYSGLCAEIFKQESIIHEKKVYCFIHLSLQEFLAAVYVFYSYLNKNMDDLQFFIDIEFPKKLQLDHLLKKAFDKAIDDEKGHLDLFLRFLLGMSHESNQERLSCLLPHTENTKKSISKVIQHIKQWQNKSENQNLSPEKAINNLFCLLELKDSSLYNQIMKYLNTETLPDRSLSLSNCSALAYILVVSEQLLDELNPKKYNTSNTACRRLIPAVRCSRKALLAGCELSMSCCECISAALQSENSPLRELDLSDNYTLEGAVKLLCDGLKSSHCKLQILKLARCNFSKNSCAELVSAIYSIAPYLKELDLSSNGLQDSGLNQLLTGLEDSYCKLKSLKLAWCNLSQKSCNFLSSFLKASSESQLTELDLSNNDLQSSGIELLSAGLGNPKCKLEILSLSGCMITEEGCSSLASALRSNPSHLKKLDLSYNHPGMSAGGLISAKNEDSRPFLLMMDPKGEQFIKAGMKKYACMLTLDPKTAHKSLKLSEDNRRVMSTEDIQDYLDHPERFEMFPQVMCKEDLSGRCYWEVKCERKPEIGVTYPEIERKEDGISVYDAQAQIGMNSVSWSLGMTQNRYHVRHSSEYTDIDTTVPNAGRVGVFLDLDFGLPGILSFYSIDSDNQTVTHLHTFHTTFKKPLFPCFYVDVGSVTLCQVD
;
A
#
# COMPACT_ATOMS: atom_id res chain seq x y z
N MET A 1 30.47 -27.20 18.31
CA MET A 1 29.35 -26.30 17.97
C MET A 1 28.09 -26.57 18.80
N LYS A 2 27.57 -27.81 18.85
CA LYS A 2 26.39 -28.21 19.65
C LYS A 2 26.26 -27.53 21.04
N LYS A 3 27.27 -27.65 21.91
CA LYS A 3 27.25 -27.01 23.25
C LYS A 3 27.08 -25.48 23.24
N LYS A 4 27.50 -24.79 22.17
CA LYS A 4 27.37 -23.34 22.00
C LYS A 4 25.96 -22.94 21.49
N THR A 5 25.23 -23.83 20.81
CA THR A 5 23.96 -23.51 20.10
C THR A 5 22.72 -24.25 20.62
N GLU A 6 22.88 -25.25 21.49
CA GLU A 6 21.78 -26.07 22.03
C GLU A 6 20.77 -25.29 22.90
N CYS A 7 21.18 -24.14 23.44
CA CYS A 7 20.35 -23.32 24.32
C CYS A 7 20.28 -21.88 23.81
N ILE A 8 19.08 -21.29 23.81
CA ILE A 8 18.94 -19.84 23.70
C ILE A 8 19.08 -19.27 25.10
N PHE A 9 19.92 -18.25 25.21
CA PHE A 9 20.03 -17.43 26.41
C PHE A 9 18.91 -16.39 26.42
N GLU A 10 17.79 -16.73 27.03
CA GLU A 10 16.75 -15.76 27.44
C GLU A 10 17.13 -15.13 28.79
N GLY A 11 18.39 -14.66 28.89
CA GLY A 11 19.09 -14.35 30.15
C GLY A 11 20.20 -15.36 30.52
N LYS A 12 20.73 -15.27 31.76
CA LYS A 12 21.73 -16.10 32.50
C LYS A 12 22.67 -17.08 31.77
N LYS A 13 23.97 -17.06 32.14
CA LYS A 13 25.00 -18.10 31.86
C LYS A 13 24.96 -19.36 32.78
N ASP A 14 24.10 -19.44 33.79
CA ASP A 14 24.06 -20.58 34.73
C ASP A 14 23.08 -21.71 34.38
N ALA A 15 23.49 -22.94 34.68
CA ALA A 15 22.92 -24.21 34.23
C ALA A 15 21.44 -24.51 34.55
N LYS A 16 20.75 -23.70 35.36
CA LYS A 16 19.35 -23.98 35.80
C LYS A 16 18.25 -23.38 34.90
N ASN A 17 18.54 -22.41 34.02
CA ASN A 17 17.55 -21.74 33.14
C ASN A 17 17.89 -21.87 31.64
N LYS A 18 18.54 -22.96 31.23
CA LYS A 18 18.81 -23.23 29.82
C LYS A 18 17.54 -23.69 29.11
N THR A 19 16.82 -22.76 28.47
CA THR A 19 15.75 -23.11 27.54
C THR A 19 16.38 -23.77 26.32
N LYS A 20 16.01 -25.04 26.06
CA LYS A 20 16.49 -25.74 24.85
C LYS A 20 15.96 -25.01 23.62
N LEU A 21 16.85 -24.65 22.70
CA LEU A 21 16.47 -23.94 21.47
C LEU A 21 15.31 -24.67 20.75
N LYS A 22 15.39 -26.00 20.65
CA LYS A 22 14.35 -26.84 20.02
C LYS A 22 12.96 -26.74 20.66
N SER A 23 12.84 -26.45 21.96
CA SER A 23 11.53 -26.43 22.63
C SER A 23 10.76 -25.12 22.40
N VAL A 24 11.45 -24.03 22.06
CA VAL A 24 10.84 -22.70 21.86
C VAL A 24 11.00 -22.18 20.44
N TYR A 25 11.91 -22.75 19.65
CA TYR A 25 12.10 -22.36 18.26
C TYR A 25 10.81 -22.53 17.46
N THR A 26 10.42 -21.42 16.84
CA THR A 26 9.33 -21.34 15.88
C THR A 26 9.97 -20.97 14.56
N GLN A 27 9.69 -21.75 13.52
CA GLN A 27 10.28 -21.54 12.20
C GLN A 27 9.98 -20.11 11.74
N LEU A 28 11.00 -19.36 11.34
CA LEU A 28 10.80 -18.01 10.80
C LEU A 28 10.34 -18.06 9.34
N PHE A 29 9.53 -17.06 8.95
CA PHE A 29 9.18 -16.87 7.55
C PHE A 29 10.33 -16.17 6.82
N ILE A 30 11.09 -16.94 6.04
CA ILE A 30 12.21 -16.47 5.23
C ILE A 30 11.80 -16.52 3.76
N THR A 31 12.04 -15.47 3.00
CA THR A 31 11.74 -15.40 1.58
C THR A 31 12.97 -14.98 0.77
N GLU A 32 12.89 -15.10 -0.55
CA GLU A 32 13.87 -14.51 -1.45
C GLU A 32 13.66 -12.99 -1.48
N GLY A 33 14.73 -12.21 -1.39
CA GLY A 33 14.67 -10.75 -1.29
C GLY A 33 15.04 -10.07 -2.62
N GLU A 34 14.47 -8.90 -2.88
CA GLU A 34 14.78 -8.12 -4.08
C GLU A 34 16.16 -7.43 -4.01
N LEU A 35 16.85 -7.38 -5.17
CA LEU A 35 18.21 -6.83 -5.29
C LEU A 35 18.29 -5.30 -5.06
N ASN A 36 17.21 -4.56 -5.36
CA ASN A 36 17.25 -3.10 -5.52
C ASN A 36 16.68 -2.29 -4.35
N GLU A 37 16.08 -2.94 -3.35
CA GLU A 37 15.44 -2.21 -2.26
C GLU A 37 16.41 -1.98 -1.11
N VAL A 38 16.99 -0.78 -1.10
CA VAL A 38 17.70 -0.23 0.05
C VAL A 38 16.66 0.29 1.04
N ASN A 39 16.21 -0.58 1.93
CA ASN A 39 15.23 -0.19 2.93
C ASN A 39 15.95 0.53 4.09
N ASN A 40 16.00 1.87 4.05
CA ASN A 40 16.59 2.73 5.08
C ASN A 40 15.62 3.06 6.23
N GLU A 41 14.40 2.48 6.20
CA GLU A 41 13.33 2.73 7.16
C GLU A 41 13.58 2.03 8.51
N HIS A 42 13.16 2.67 9.60
CA HIS A 42 13.21 2.12 10.95
C HIS A 42 12.31 0.88 11.11
N GLU A 43 12.65 0.03 12.07
CA GLU A 43 12.12 -1.32 12.22
C GLU A 43 10.60 -1.36 12.41
N THR A 44 10.08 -0.40 13.18
CA THR A 44 8.64 -0.23 13.41
C THR A 44 7.91 0.17 12.14
N LEU A 45 8.42 1.17 11.40
CA LEU A 45 7.80 1.64 10.16
C LEU A 45 7.78 0.54 9.10
N LYS A 46 8.87 -0.22 8.97
CA LYS A 46 8.93 -1.34 8.03
C LYS A 46 7.88 -2.42 8.32
N VAL A 47 7.66 -2.79 9.59
CA VAL A 47 6.60 -3.77 9.94
C VAL A 47 5.21 -3.24 9.60
N LEU A 48 4.95 -1.96 9.85
CA LEU A 48 3.67 -1.34 9.51
C LEU A 48 3.46 -1.34 7.99
N LYS A 49 4.51 -1.05 7.23
CA LYS A 49 4.52 -1.04 5.77
C LYS A 49 4.32 -2.42 5.17
N ASP A 50 5.05 -3.42 5.64
CA ASP A 50 4.95 -4.80 5.16
C ASP A 50 3.56 -5.40 5.44
N LYS A 51 2.99 -5.15 6.63
CA LYS A 51 1.65 -5.62 6.97
C LYS A 51 0.56 -4.93 6.16
N ALA A 52 0.60 -3.60 6.04
CA ALA A 52 -0.48 -2.87 5.41
C ALA A 52 -0.32 -2.74 3.89
N PHE A 53 0.85 -2.38 3.38
CA PHE A 53 0.99 -1.81 2.02
C PHE A 53 1.75 -2.68 1.02
N ARG A 54 2.59 -3.65 1.44
CA ARG A 54 3.37 -4.45 0.48
C ARG A 54 2.75 -5.77 0.04
N GLY A 55 1.57 -6.12 0.55
CA GLY A 55 1.10 -7.48 0.32
C GLY A 55 2.03 -8.49 1.02
N GLN A 56 1.64 -9.76 1.12
CA GLN A 56 2.70 -10.77 1.02
C GLN A 56 2.99 -10.79 -0.48
N GLN A 57 4.12 -10.23 -0.90
CA GLN A 57 4.51 -10.24 -2.32
C GLN A 57 4.38 -11.68 -2.84
N SER A 58 3.69 -11.77 -3.98
CA SER A 58 3.47 -12.93 -4.84
C SER A 58 4.27 -14.18 -4.50
N LEU A 59 3.59 -15.27 -4.11
CA LEU A 59 4.12 -16.65 -4.20
C LEU A 59 5.59 -16.81 -3.72
N GLU A 60 6.06 -15.99 -2.78
CA GLU A 60 7.40 -16.11 -2.24
C GLU A 60 7.41 -17.41 -1.45
N LYS A 61 7.85 -18.50 -2.11
CA LYS A 61 7.91 -19.81 -1.48
C LYS A 61 8.74 -19.64 -0.22
N PRO A 62 8.23 -19.99 0.97
CA PRO A 62 9.02 -19.91 2.18
C PRO A 62 10.29 -20.75 2.01
N ILE A 63 11.42 -20.19 2.39
CA ILE A 63 12.70 -20.88 2.43
C ILE A 63 12.83 -21.46 3.82
N ASN A 64 12.96 -22.78 3.92
CA ASN A 64 13.36 -23.38 5.18
C ASN A 64 14.80 -22.93 5.48
N CYS A 65 15.07 -22.54 6.73
CA CYS A 65 16.42 -22.12 7.16
C CYS A 65 17.49 -23.17 6.79
N ASN A 66 17.16 -24.46 6.87
CA ASN A 66 18.08 -25.55 6.52
C ASN A 66 18.28 -25.73 5.02
N GLU A 67 17.43 -25.13 4.19
CA GLU A 67 17.47 -25.16 2.72
C GLU A 67 18.08 -23.89 2.13
N ILE A 68 18.70 -23.04 2.95
CA ILE A 68 19.16 -21.72 2.52
C ILE A 68 20.20 -21.76 1.39
N PHE A 69 20.96 -22.86 1.31
CA PHE A 69 21.91 -23.12 0.23
C PHE A 69 21.35 -24.00 -0.91
N SER A 70 20.17 -24.62 -0.75
CA SER A 70 19.68 -25.67 -1.65
C SER A 70 18.78 -25.18 -2.78
N ARG A 71 18.32 -23.91 -2.80
CA ARG A 71 17.47 -23.42 -3.89
C ARG A 71 18.22 -23.29 -5.21
N VAL A 72 17.76 -24.06 -6.20
CA VAL A 72 18.23 -24.09 -7.59
C VAL A 72 17.46 -23.03 -8.39
N GLY A 73 17.96 -21.78 -8.39
CA GLY A 73 17.73 -20.86 -9.51
C GLY A 73 18.61 -21.24 -10.70
N ASN A 74 18.33 -20.71 -11.89
CA ASN A 74 18.89 -21.08 -13.21
C ASN A 74 20.43 -21.10 -13.38
N ASN A 75 21.22 -20.86 -12.32
CA ASN A 75 22.68 -20.97 -12.33
C ASN A 75 23.14 -22.10 -11.40
N GLU A 76 23.84 -23.07 -12.00
CA GLU A 76 24.29 -24.35 -11.44
C GLU A 76 25.49 -24.26 -10.46
N ASP A 77 25.71 -23.16 -9.73
CA ASP A 77 26.85 -23.10 -8.78
C ASP A 77 26.45 -23.68 -7.40
N PRO A 78 27.04 -24.81 -6.96
CA PRO A 78 26.81 -25.40 -5.64
C PRO A 78 27.44 -24.61 -4.49
N ASN A 79 28.32 -23.64 -4.79
CA ASN A 79 28.96 -22.78 -3.81
C ASN A 79 28.25 -21.43 -3.88
N LYS A 80 27.40 -21.10 -2.89
CA LYS A 80 26.58 -19.87 -2.91
C LYS A 80 26.91 -18.95 -1.75
N THR A 81 26.93 -17.65 -2.02
CA THR A 81 26.93 -16.57 -1.04
C THR A 81 25.48 -16.09 -0.85
N VAL A 82 24.93 -16.35 0.33
CA VAL A 82 23.59 -15.90 0.72
C VAL A 82 23.70 -14.70 1.63
N LEU A 83 22.98 -13.62 1.33
CA LEU A 83 22.84 -12.47 2.23
C LEU A 83 21.39 -12.38 2.73
N THR A 84 21.20 -12.62 4.03
CA THR A 84 19.90 -12.53 4.70
C THR A 84 19.73 -11.19 5.39
N LYS A 85 18.73 -10.42 4.96
CA LYS A 85 18.34 -9.15 5.57
C LYS A 85 17.20 -9.35 6.57
N GLY A 86 17.16 -8.53 7.62
CA GLY A 86 16.03 -8.51 8.56
C GLY A 86 16.19 -7.44 9.62
N ILE A 87 15.10 -6.90 10.14
CA ILE A 87 15.11 -5.90 11.22
C ILE A 87 15.70 -6.47 12.53
N ALA A 88 16.09 -5.64 13.50
CA ALA A 88 16.53 -6.16 14.79
C ALA A 88 15.40 -6.91 15.51
N GLY A 89 15.81 -7.85 16.36
CA GLY A 89 14.88 -8.73 17.06
C GLY A 89 14.13 -9.75 16.20
N ILE A 90 14.24 -9.69 14.86
CA ILE A 90 13.46 -10.53 13.95
C ILE A 90 13.85 -12.03 13.99
N GLY A 91 15.01 -12.35 14.57
CA GLY A 91 15.49 -13.73 14.73
C GLY A 91 16.63 -14.15 13.80
N LYS A 92 17.40 -13.21 13.21
CA LYS A 92 18.58 -13.49 12.38
C LYS A 92 19.58 -14.43 13.08
N THR A 93 20.13 -14.01 14.22
CA THR A 93 21.08 -14.80 15.03
C THR A 93 20.48 -16.13 15.50
N VAL A 94 19.19 -16.16 15.87
CA VAL A 94 18.50 -17.39 16.29
C VAL A 94 18.39 -18.39 15.14
N SER A 95 18.22 -17.92 13.90
CA SER A 95 18.21 -18.76 12.70
C SER A 95 19.58 -19.38 12.44
N VAL A 96 20.65 -18.59 12.56
CA VAL A 96 22.03 -19.07 12.47
C VAL A 96 22.31 -20.12 13.55
N GLN A 97 21.88 -19.89 14.79
CA GLN A 97 22.03 -20.86 15.89
C GLN A 97 21.26 -22.16 15.60
N LYS A 98 20.03 -22.08 15.07
CA LYS A 98 19.24 -23.26 14.71
C LYS A 98 19.89 -24.06 13.59
N PHE A 99 20.34 -23.39 12.54
CA PHE A 99 21.03 -24.01 11.41
C PHE A 99 22.29 -24.76 11.86
N LEU A 100 23.10 -24.13 12.71
CA LEU A 100 24.31 -24.73 13.28
C LEU A 100 24.00 -25.89 14.24
N LEU A 101 22.90 -25.82 14.99
CA LEU A 101 22.48 -26.91 15.88
C LEU A 101 22.07 -28.14 15.06
N ASP A 102 21.26 -27.95 14.03
CA ASP A 102 20.78 -29.05 13.19
C ASP A 102 21.91 -29.72 12.41
N TRP A 103 22.89 -28.93 11.93
CA TRP A 103 24.12 -29.48 11.35
C TRP A 103 24.94 -30.26 12.39
N ALA A 104 25.15 -29.70 13.58
CA ALA A 104 25.93 -30.35 14.63
C ALA A 104 25.27 -31.60 15.24
N GLU A 105 23.98 -31.80 14.99
CA GLU A 105 23.21 -33.01 15.36
C GLU A 105 22.98 -33.95 14.17
N GLU A 106 23.55 -33.66 13.01
CA GLU A 106 23.39 -34.42 11.77
C GLU A 106 21.92 -34.57 11.33
N GLU A 107 21.10 -33.56 11.60
CA GLU A 107 19.69 -33.51 11.16
C GLU A 107 19.54 -32.86 9.77
N ALA A 108 20.45 -31.94 9.40
CA ALA A 108 20.45 -31.23 8.12
C ALA A 108 21.87 -30.89 7.62
N ASN A 109 22.01 -30.54 6.34
CA ASN A 109 23.26 -30.06 5.73
C ASN A 109 24.48 -31.00 5.88
N LYS A 110 24.25 -32.31 5.73
CA LYS A 110 25.27 -33.38 5.88
C LYS A 110 26.37 -33.35 4.83
N ASP A 111 26.16 -32.56 3.77
CA ASP A 111 27.09 -32.35 2.68
C ASP A 111 28.18 -31.30 2.99
N ILE A 112 28.09 -30.62 4.14
CA ILE A 112 29.09 -29.66 4.62
C ILE A 112 29.95 -30.32 5.69
N ASP A 113 31.25 -30.44 5.42
CA ASP A 113 32.21 -31.07 6.34
C ASP A 113 32.52 -30.19 7.55
N CYS A 114 32.60 -28.87 7.37
CA CYS A 114 32.96 -27.92 8.42
C CYS A 114 32.18 -26.61 8.32
N MET A 115 31.60 -26.16 9.44
CA MET A 115 30.95 -24.85 9.57
C MET A 115 31.68 -23.95 10.57
N PHE A 116 32.01 -22.73 10.14
CA PHE A 116 32.64 -21.70 10.96
C PHE A 116 31.67 -20.53 11.17
N LEU A 117 31.48 -20.12 12.44
CA LEU A 117 30.67 -18.96 12.80
C LEU A 117 31.62 -17.81 13.16
N LEU A 118 31.52 -16.71 12.41
CA LEU A 118 32.37 -15.54 12.51
C LEU A 118 31.50 -14.29 12.70
N PRO A 119 31.08 -13.95 13.94
CA PRO A 119 30.29 -12.74 14.18
C PRO A 119 31.11 -11.48 13.88
N PHE A 120 30.54 -10.50 13.16
CA PHE A 120 31.26 -9.28 12.80
C PHE A 120 31.72 -8.47 14.02
N ARG A 121 30.93 -8.50 15.10
CA ARG A 121 31.31 -7.92 16.40
C ARG A 121 32.65 -8.44 16.94
N GLU A 122 32.94 -9.72 16.74
CA GLU A 122 34.19 -10.35 17.18
C GLU A 122 35.34 -10.03 16.21
N LEU A 123 35.04 -9.98 14.91
CA LEU A 123 36.02 -9.60 13.88
C LEU A 123 36.53 -8.17 14.04
N ASN A 124 35.69 -7.24 14.48
CA ASN A 124 36.09 -5.85 14.74
C ASN A 124 37.18 -5.75 15.81
N LEU A 125 37.13 -6.60 16.84
CA LEU A 125 38.14 -6.58 17.91
C LEU A 125 39.50 -7.07 17.40
N LEU A 126 39.50 -8.14 16.59
CA LEU A 126 40.72 -8.68 16.00
C LEU A 126 41.37 -7.70 15.01
N LYS A 127 40.57 -6.88 14.33
CA LYS A 127 41.07 -5.79 13.47
C LYS A 127 41.90 -4.77 14.27
N GLU A 128 41.46 -4.42 15.48
CA GLU A 128 42.17 -3.47 16.34
C GLU A 128 43.46 -4.05 16.94
N GLU A 129 43.51 -5.36 17.14
CA GLU A 129 44.63 -6.03 17.81
C GLU A 129 45.71 -6.53 16.86
N VAL A 130 45.33 -6.97 15.66
CA VAL A 130 46.21 -7.67 14.74
C VAL A 130 46.28 -6.92 13.42
N GLU A 131 47.40 -6.23 13.18
CA GLU A 131 47.62 -5.49 11.93
C GLU A 131 47.59 -6.42 10.71
N GLN A 132 48.21 -7.60 10.82
CA GLN A 132 48.23 -8.63 9.78
C GLN A 132 48.20 -10.02 10.40
N CYS A 133 47.33 -10.90 9.89
CA CYS A 133 47.30 -12.32 10.22
C CYS A 133 47.04 -13.17 8.99
N SER A 134 47.34 -14.46 9.09
CA SER A 134 46.91 -15.43 8.08
C SER A 134 45.47 -15.87 8.35
N PHE A 135 44.74 -16.29 7.32
CA PHE A 135 43.35 -16.74 7.49
C PHE A 135 43.25 -17.97 8.42
N HIS A 136 44.25 -18.84 8.40
CA HIS A 136 44.31 -19.97 9.33
C HIS A 136 44.42 -19.50 10.79
N LYS A 137 45.29 -18.52 11.07
CA LYS A 137 45.41 -17.93 12.42
C LYS A 137 44.10 -17.29 12.84
N LEU A 138 43.42 -16.58 11.94
CA LEU A 138 42.09 -16.04 12.20
C LEU A 138 41.11 -17.15 12.64
N LEU A 139 41.03 -18.27 11.93
CA LEU A 139 40.12 -19.37 12.30
C LEU A 139 40.48 -20.03 13.64
N VAL A 140 41.77 -20.19 13.94
CA VAL A 140 42.23 -20.74 15.22
C VAL A 140 41.79 -19.87 16.40
N GLU A 141 41.74 -18.54 16.23
CA GLU A 141 41.24 -17.64 17.29
C GLU A 141 39.76 -17.89 17.61
N PHE A 142 38.90 -18.06 16.60
CA PHE A 142 37.47 -18.36 16.81
C PHE A 142 37.22 -19.79 17.27
N HIS A 143 38.08 -20.71 16.83
CA HIS A 143 37.96 -22.14 17.06
C HIS A 143 39.32 -22.74 17.48
N PRO A 144 39.71 -22.60 18.77
CA PRO A 144 41.02 -23.03 19.25
C PRO A 144 41.37 -24.50 18.99
N GLY A 145 40.35 -25.37 18.89
CA GLY A 145 40.53 -26.78 18.54
C GLY A 145 41.11 -27.02 17.13
N LEU A 146 41.15 -26.01 16.26
CA LEU A 146 41.83 -26.08 14.96
C LEU A 146 43.34 -25.92 15.07
N GLY A 147 43.87 -25.42 16.19
CA GLY A 147 45.31 -25.23 16.38
C GLY A 147 46.14 -26.52 16.36
N GLU A 148 45.47 -27.68 16.53
CA GLU A 148 46.09 -29.01 16.44
C GLU A 148 46.28 -29.48 14.98
N LEU A 149 45.59 -28.87 14.02
CA LEU A 149 45.66 -29.23 12.59
C LEU A 149 46.89 -28.58 11.94
N LYS A 150 47.98 -29.34 11.83
CA LYS A 150 49.27 -28.87 11.27
C LYS A 150 49.26 -28.63 9.75
N GLU A 151 48.22 -29.04 9.02
CA GLU A 151 48.19 -28.99 7.55
C GLU A 151 47.03 -28.15 7.00
N THR A 152 47.33 -26.91 6.57
CA THR A 152 46.37 -26.00 5.90
C THR A 152 45.80 -26.56 4.59
N LYS A 153 46.46 -27.56 3.98
CA LYS A 153 46.00 -28.21 2.74
C LYS A 153 44.70 -29.00 2.93
N MET A 154 44.44 -29.54 4.12
CA MET A 154 43.21 -30.30 4.37
C MET A 154 41.96 -29.43 4.28
N LEU A 155 42.04 -28.13 4.58
CA LEU A 155 40.89 -27.23 4.48
C LEU A 155 40.51 -26.89 3.03
N GLU A 156 41.44 -27.00 2.08
CA GLU A 156 41.18 -26.70 0.66
C GLU A 156 40.40 -27.82 -0.05
N ASP A 157 40.44 -29.04 0.50
CA ASP A 157 39.77 -30.23 -0.04
C ASP A 157 38.38 -30.51 0.57
N LEU A 158 38.00 -29.80 1.64
CA LEU A 158 36.73 -29.97 2.36
C LEU A 158 35.63 -29.03 1.84
N GLN A 159 34.37 -29.43 2.00
CA GLN A 159 33.21 -28.57 1.84
C GLN A 159 33.04 -27.70 3.08
N LEU A 160 33.44 -26.43 2.95
CA LEU A 160 33.41 -25.46 4.04
C LEU A 160 32.20 -24.54 3.93
N ALA A 161 31.61 -24.16 5.07
CA ALA A 161 30.67 -23.06 5.15
C ALA A 161 31.09 -22.02 6.20
N PHE A 162 31.03 -20.75 5.82
CA PHE A 162 31.32 -19.61 6.68
C PHE A 162 30.04 -18.82 6.92
N ILE A 163 29.70 -18.63 8.19
CA ILE A 163 28.53 -17.84 8.60
C ILE A 163 29.02 -16.55 9.26
N PHE A 164 28.71 -15.43 8.64
CA PHE A 164 28.99 -14.09 9.15
C PHE A 164 27.72 -13.49 9.75
N ASP A 165 27.65 -13.42 11.07
CA ASP A 165 26.47 -12.88 11.76
C ASP A 165 26.66 -11.39 12.09
N GLY A 166 25.69 -10.55 11.70
CA GLY A 166 25.59 -9.14 12.12
C GLY A 166 26.45 -8.14 11.33
N LEU A 167 26.37 -8.12 9.99
CA LEU A 167 27.11 -7.15 9.16
C LEU A 167 26.85 -5.68 9.54
N ASP A 168 25.67 -5.37 10.05
CA ASP A 168 25.33 -4.03 10.56
C ASP A 168 26.13 -3.59 11.79
N GLU A 169 26.87 -4.50 12.40
CA GLU A 169 27.78 -4.24 13.50
C GLU A 169 29.23 -4.13 13.03
N SER A 170 29.50 -4.36 11.74
CA SER A 170 30.84 -4.35 11.16
C SER A 170 31.45 -2.94 11.11
N GLN A 171 32.71 -2.84 11.52
CA GLN A 171 33.59 -1.68 11.32
C GLN A 171 34.69 -1.98 10.30
N LEU A 172 34.61 -3.14 9.63
CA LEU A 172 35.58 -3.59 8.64
C LEU A 172 35.40 -2.82 7.32
N SER A 173 36.49 -2.38 6.71
CA SER A 173 36.46 -1.69 5.41
C SER A 173 36.55 -2.68 4.24
N LEU A 174 35.66 -3.67 4.21
CA LEU A 174 35.73 -4.87 3.35
C LEU A 174 36.02 -4.56 1.87
N PHE A 175 35.34 -3.59 1.26
CA PHE A 175 35.45 -3.32 -0.19
C PHE A 175 36.19 -2.03 -0.54
N LYS A 176 36.88 -1.41 0.42
CA LYS A 176 37.79 -0.28 0.17
C LYS A 176 39.25 -0.71 -0.01
N VAL A 177 39.54 -1.99 0.22
CA VAL A 177 40.89 -2.56 0.18
C VAL A 177 41.09 -3.36 -1.11
N ASP A 178 42.09 -2.98 -1.91
CA ASP A 178 42.43 -3.59 -3.21
C ASP A 178 43.49 -4.70 -3.15
N SER A 179 43.85 -5.17 -1.95
CA SER A 179 44.85 -6.22 -1.80
C SER A 179 44.27 -7.60 -2.11
N MET A 180 44.84 -8.28 -3.11
CA MET A 180 44.43 -9.64 -3.49
C MET A 180 45.13 -10.70 -2.62
N VAL A 181 44.33 -11.56 -1.98
CA VAL A 181 44.81 -12.67 -1.13
C VAL A 181 44.22 -13.97 -1.65
N LYS A 182 45.06 -14.88 -2.15
CA LYS A 182 44.65 -16.18 -2.73
C LYS A 182 45.03 -17.40 -1.89
N THR A 183 45.86 -17.22 -0.86
CA THR A 183 46.50 -18.33 -0.13
C THR A 183 46.28 -18.18 1.36
N LEU A 184 45.94 -19.29 2.04
CA LEU A 184 45.65 -19.34 3.47
C LEU A 184 46.80 -18.88 4.38
N LYS A 185 48.05 -18.97 3.89
CA LYS A 185 49.27 -18.61 4.62
C LYS A 185 49.68 -17.15 4.47
N LYS A 186 49.14 -16.42 3.48
CA LYS A 186 49.51 -15.02 3.26
C LYS A 186 48.92 -14.18 4.40
N GLU A 187 49.77 -13.40 5.04
CA GLU A 187 49.33 -12.45 6.05
C GLU A 187 48.73 -11.21 5.39
N ALA A 188 47.57 -10.79 5.91
CA ALA A 188 46.86 -9.60 5.47
C ALA A 188 46.02 -9.06 6.62
N SER A 189 45.49 -7.85 6.47
CA SER A 189 44.53 -7.31 7.45
C SER A 189 43.24 -8.13 7.47
N VAL A 190 42.55 -8.14 8.62
CA VAL A 190 41.25 -8.82 8.78
C VAL A 190 40.25 -8.37 7.70
N ASP A 191 40.20 -7.06 7.43
CA ASP A 191 39.38 -6.46 6.36
C ASP A 191 39.64 -7.13 5.01
N SER A 192 40.92 -7.30 4.64
CA SER A 192 41.32 -7.91 3.37
C SER A 192 41.01 -9.40 3.31
N LEU A 193 41.23 -10.13 4.41
CA LEU A 193 40.96 -11.57 4.47
C LEU A 193 39.46 -11.87 4.26
N ILE A 194 38.58 -11.20 5.01
CA ILE A 194 37.14 -11.39 4.90
C ILE A 194 36.63 -10.94 3.53
N ALA A 195 37.13 -9.82 3.02
CA ALA A 195 36.77 -9.34 1.68
C ALA A 195 37.18 -10.31 0.58
N ASN A 196 38.38 -10.90 0.66
CA ASN A 196 38.85 -11.87 -0.34
C ASN A 196 38.09 -13.20 -0.25
N LEU A 197 37.58 -13.58 0.92
CA LEU A 197 36.67 -14.72 1.06
C LEU A 197 35.32 -14.45 0.36
N ILE A 198 34.70 -13.28 0.61
CA ILE A 198 33.43 -12.90 -0.02
C ILE A 198 33.59 -12.70 -1.53
N LYS A 199 34.71 -12.10 -1.98
CA LYS A 199 35.09 -11.99 -3.40
C LYS A 199 35.44 -13.34 -4.05
N ARG A 200 35.46 -14.44 -3.29
CA ARG A 200 35.89 -15.79 -3.69
C ARG A 200 37.33 -15.90 -4.20
N ASN A 201 38.19 -14.96 -3.84
CA ASN A 201 39.64 -15.05 -4.08
C ASN A 201 40.32 -16.06 -3.15
N LEU A 202 39.77 -16.22 -1.95
CA LEU A 202 40.21 -17.18 -0.93
C LEU A 202 39.10 -18.24 -0.76
N LEU A 203 39.45 -19.53 -0.77
CA LEU A 203 38.51 -20.65 -0.61
C LEU A 203 37.25 -20.56 -1.52
N PRO A 204 37.41 -20.55 -2.86
CA PRO A 204 36.32 -20.29 -3.81
C PRO A 204 35.18 -21.32 -3.78
N LYS A 205 35.43 -22.53 -3.26
CA LYS A 205 34.44 -23.59 -3.10
C LYS A 205 33.63 -23.50 -1.80
N SER A 206 33.85 -22.46 -0.99
CA SER A 206 33.13 -22.33 0.28
C SER A 206 31.73 -21.74 0.09
N ARG A 207 30.80 -22.17 0.94
CA ARG A 207 29.47 -21.57 1.07
C ARG A 207 29.53 -20.44 2.08
N ILE A 208 28.88 -19.31 1.79
CA ILE A 208 28.93 -18.15 2.67
C ILE A 208 27.50 -17.73 3.01
N TRP A 209 27.21 -17.56 4.29
CA TRP A 209 25.93 -17.00 4.74
C TRP A 209 26.17 -15.76 5.59
N ILE A 210 25.61 -14.63 5.19
CA ILE A 210 25.80 -13.33 5.83
C ILE A 210 24.45 -12.82 6.33
N THR A 211 24.35 -12.45 7.60
CA THR A 211 23.14 -11.80 8.14
C THR A 211 23.37 -10.31 8.34
N SER A 212 22.36 -9.47 8.07
CA SER A 212 22.46 -8.02 8.19
C SER A 212 21.12 -7.35 8.46
N ARG A 213 21.13 -6.17 9.09
CA ARG A 213 20.03 -5.21 8.91
C ARG A 213 20.00 -4.66 7.48
N PRO A 214 18.82 -4.28 6.94
CA PRO A 214 18.69 -3.79 5.57
C PRO A 214 19.63 -2.62 5.23
N ALA A 215 19.74 -1.62 6.12
CA ALA A 215 20.58 -0.44 5.91
C ALA A 215 22.09 -0.76 5.72
N ALA A 216 22.59 -1.83 6.32
CA ALA A 216 23.99 -2.23 6.21
C ALA A 216 24.26 -3.26 5.10
N ALA A 217 23.22 -3.83 4.49
CA ALA A 217 23.39 -4.89 3.50
C ALA A 217 24.15 -4.42 2.24
N ASN A 218 24.06 -3.12 1.92
CA ASN A 218 24.76 -2.52 0.77
C ASN A 218 26.27 -2.37 0.97
N GLN A 219 26.79 -2.65 2.18
CA GLN A 219 28.23 -2.72 2.37
C GLN A 219 28.87 -3.82 1.51
N ILE A 220 28.08 -4.81 1.09
CA ILE A 220 28.49 -5.88 0.18
C ILE A 220 27.87 -5.61 -1.21
N PRO A 221 28.69 -5.40 -2.25
CA PRO A 221 28.17 -5.24 -3.61
C PRO A 221 27.38 -6.47 -4.08
N SER A 222 26.24 -6.24 -4.74
CA SER A 222 25.31 -7.31 -5.16
C SER A 222 25.93 -8.34 -6.09
N GLN A 223 26.96 -7.97 -6.86
CA GLN A 223 27.72 -8.88 -7.72
C GLN A 223 28.44 -10.02 -6.98
N TYR A 224 28.62 -9.91 -5.65
CA TYR A 224 29.24 -10.96 -4.82
C TYR A 224 28.22 -11.78 -4.02
N VAL A 225 26.92 -11.53 -4.23
CA VAL A 225 25.83 -12.21 -3.53
C VAL A 225 25.00 -12.96 -4.56
N ASP A 226 24.93 -14.29 -4.42
CA ASP A 226 24.20 -15.15 -5.34
C ASP A 226 22.71 -15.22 -5.02
N LEU A 227 22.37 -15.10 -3.72
CA LEU A 227 20.99 -15.15 -3.24
C LEU A 227 20.77 -14.12 -2.14
N PHE A 228 19.81 -13.23 -2.36
CA PHE A 228 19.28 -12.37 -1.30
C PHE A 228 18.09 -13.05 -0.65
N THR A 229 18.07 -13.06 0.67
CA THR A 229 16.92 -13.55 1.44
C THR A 229 16.50 -12.52 2.48
N GLU A 230 15.24 -12.58 2.89
CA GLU A 230 14.69 -11.68 3.89
C GLU A 230 13.92 -12.45 4.96
N ILE A 231 14.18 -12.13 6.24
CA ILE A 231 13.36 -12.61 7.35
C ILE A 231 12.26 -11.59 7.60
N ARG A 232 11.02 -12.00 7.34
CA ARG A 232 9.85 -11.12 7.52
C ARG A 232 9.34 -11.13 8.97
N GLY A 233 9.52 -12.22 9.71
CA GLY A 233 9.07 -12.34 11.12
C GLY A 233 8.05 -13.47 11.33
N PHE A 234 7.22 -13.37 12.36
CA PHE A 234 6.14 -14.31 12.65
C PHE A 234 4.84 -13.93 11.93
N SER A 235 4.34 -14.86 11.12
CA SER A 235 2.94 -14.91 10.71
C SER A 235 2.03 -15.08 11.92
N ASP A 236 0.75 -14.77 11.77
CA ASP A 236 -0.21 -14.86 12.87
C ASP A 236 -0.34 -16.29 13.43
N LYS A 237 -0.20 -17.32 12.58
CA LYS A 237 -0.09 -18.72 13.02
C LYS A 237 1.17 -18.98 13.85
N GLN A 238 2.33 -18.46 13.41
CA GLN A 238 3.60 -18.60 14.12
C GLN A 238 3.61 -17.86 15.46
N LYS A 239 2.90 -16.72 15.58
CA LYS A 239 2.74 -16.02 16.87
C LYS A 239 2.07 -16.94 17.89
N GLU A 240 0.93 -17.52 17.53
CA GLU A 240 0.23 -18.46 18.43
C GLU A 240 1.06 -19.69 18.74
N GLU A 241 1.74 -20.26 17.73
CA GLU A 241 2.66 -21.38 17.92
C GLU A 241 3.76 -21.05 18.93
N TYR A 242 4.37 -19.87 18.82
CA TYR A 242 5.39 -19.41 19.75
C TYR A 242 4.85 -19.33 21.18
N PHE A 243 3.68 -18.69 21.39
CA PHE A 243 3.10 -18.57 22.73
C PHE A 243 2.72 -19.93 23.32
N ARG A 244 2.14 -20.84 22.53
CA ARG A 244 1.82 -22.22 22.98
C ARG A 244 3.07 -23.05 23.30
N LYS A 245 4.16 -22.89 22.53
CA LYS A 245 5.44 -23.54 22.83
C LYS A 245 6.10 -22.97 24.10
N LYS A 246 5.98 -21.66 24.29
CA LYS A 246 6.62 -20.94 25.40
C LYS A 246 5.90 -21.13 26.73
N ILE A 247 4.57 -21.28 26.70
CA ILE A 247 3.71 -21.43 27.88
C ILE A 247 3.20 -22.87 27.91
N PRO A 248 3.70 -23.75 28.79
CA PRO A 248 3.33 -25.17 28.78
C PRO A 248 1.85 -25.46 29.09
N ASN A 249 1.16 -24.53 29.78
CA ASN A 249 -0.26 -24.66 30.11
C ASN A 249 -1.13 -24.02 29.02
N GLU A 250 -1.95 -24.84 28.34
CA GLU A 250 -2.82 -24.40 27.23
C GLU A 250 -3.86 -23.35 27.62
N ASP A 251 -4.40 -23.40 28.85
CA ASP A 251 -5.39 -22.41 29.31
C ASP A 251 -4.72 -21.03 29.53
N GLU A 252 -3.51 -21.04 30.07
CA GLU A 252 -2.70 -19.83 30.26
C GLU A 252 -2.24 -19.24 28.92
N ALA A 253 -1.80 -20.10 27.99
CA ALA A 253 -1.44 -19.72 26.64
C ALA A 253 -2.63 -19.08 25.91
N SER A 254 -3.80 -19.70 26.00
CA SER A 254 -5.04 -19.21 25.38
C SER A 254 -5.49 -17.87 25.97
N LYS A 255 -5.37 -17.67 27.28
CA LYS A 255 -5.64 -16.37 27.93
C LYS A 255 -4.71 -15.28 27.43
N ILE A 256 -3.40 -15.55 27.35
CA ILE A 256 -2.40 -14.60 26.85
C ILE A 256 -2.66 -14.25 25.39
N ILE A 257 -2.87 -15.25 24.52
CA ILE A 257 -3.18 -15.03 23.09
C ILE A 257 -4.44 -14.18 22.94
N THR A 258 -5.50 -14.48 23.71
CA THR A 258 -6.75 -13.72 23.68
C THR A 258 -6.54 -12.27 24.12
N HIS A 259 -5.75 -12.02 25.16
CA HIS A 259 -5.44 -10.67 25.61
C HIS A 259 -4.63 -9.89 24.56
N ILE A 260 -3.61 -10.52 23.97
CA ILE A 260 -2.79 -9.89 22.91
C ILE A 260 -3.67 -9.51 21.73
N LYS A 261 -4.59 -10.39 21.29
CA LYS A 261 -5.54 -10.10 20.20
C LYS A 261 -6.50 -8.95 20.52
N LYS A 262 -6.82 -8.69 21.79
CA LYS A 262 -7.61 -7.51 22.19
C LYS A 262 -6.83 -6.20 22.10
N SER A 263 -5.51 -6.23 22.28
CA SER A 263 -4.65 -5.05 22.15
C SER A 263 -3.94 -5.04 20.80
N GLN A 264 -4.51 -4.28 19.86
CA GLN A 264 -4.02 -4.21 18.48
C GLN A 264 -2.52 -3.88 18.42
N SER A 265 -2.08 -2.88 19.19
CA SER A 265 -0.68 -2.45 19.28
C SER A 265 0.26 -3.62 19.67
N LEU A 266 -0.11 -4.41 20.68
CA LEU A 266 0.70 -5.54 21.14
C LEU A 266 0.76 -6.67 20.09
N TYR A 267 -0.38 -6.99 19.48
CA TYR A 267 -0.47 -8.03 18.46
C TYR A 267 0.38 -7.74 17.22
N ILE A 268 0.46 -6.47 16.82
CA ILE A 268 1.30 -6.01 15.71
C ILE A 268 2.78 -6.19 16.06
N MET A 269 3.20 -5.70 17.23
CA MET A 269 4.60 -5.76 17.64
C MET A 269 5.09 -7.21 17.76
N CYS A 270 4.21 -8.13 18.17
CA CYS A 270 4.47 -9.58 18.18
C CYS A 270 4.74 -10.20 16.79
N HIS A 271 4.71 -9.42 15.70
CA HIS A 271 5.30 -9.87 14.44
C HIS A 271 6.81 -10.08 14.54
N ILE A 272 7.49 -9.30 15.39
CA ILE A 272 8.91 -9.48 15.67
C ILE A 272 9.05 -10.40 16.90
N PRO A 273 9.75 -11.53 16.80
CA PRO A 273 9.85 -12.53 17.87
C PRO A 273 10.31 -11.99 19.23
N VAL A 274 11.19 -10.98 19.27
CA VAL A 274 11.62 -10.36 20.54
C VAL A 274 10.45 -9.75 21.32
N PHE A 275 9.46 -9.16 20.64
CA PHE A 275 8.27 -8.64 21.30
C PHE A 275 7.36 -9.78 21.79
N CYS A 276 7.33 -10.92 21.10
CA CYS A 276 6.66 -12.11 21.65
C CYS A 276 7.30 -12.57 22.95
N TRP A 277 8.63 -12.58 23.04
CA TRP A 277 9.35 -12.92 24.26
C TRP A 277 9.08 -11.94 25.40
N ILE A 278 9.17 -10.63 25.15
CA ILE A 278 8.86 -9.59 26.15
C ILE A 278 7.41 -9.72 26.61
N THR A 279 6.46 -9.84 25.67
CA THR A 279 5.04 -9.96 25.97
C THR A 279 4.72 -11.23 26.75
N ALA A 280 5.29 -12.37 26.38
CA ALA A 280 5.13 -13.61 27.12
C ALA A 280 5.66 -13.47 28.56
N THR A 281 6.84 -12.88 28.74
CA THR A 281 7.47 -12.68 30.06
C THR A 281 6.59 -11.82 30.95
N VAL A 282 6.12 -10.67 30.44
CA VAL A 282 5.30 -9.72 31.21
C VAL A 282 3.93 -10.30 31.53
N LEU A 283 3.23 -10.85 30.54
CA LEU A 283 1.87 -11.34 30.74
C LEU A 283 1.83 -12.64 31.55
N GLN A 284 2.86 -13.50 31.49
CA GLN A 284 2.97 -14.63 32.40
C GLN A 284 3.08 -14.17 33.86
N GLU A 285 3.90 -13.15 34.13
CA GLU A 285 4.04 -12.67 35.50
C GLU A 285 2.76 -11.98 36.01
N ILE A 286 2.12 -11.15 35.19
CA ILE A 286 0.97 -10.34 35.61
C ILE A 286 -0.33 -11.15 35.61
N LEU A 287 -0.68 -11.79 34.49
CA LEU A 287 -1.98 -12.46 34.36
C LEU A 287 -2.04 -13.78 35.12
N ILE A 288 -0.91 -14.47 35.29
CA ILE A 288 -0.88 -15.81 35.88
C ILE A 288 -0.51 -15.75 37.37
N LYS A 289 0.46 -14.91 37.77
CA LYS A 289 0.95 -14.90 39.17
C LYS A 289 0.32 -13.82 40.06
N LYS A 290 -0.19 -12.70 39.53
CA LYS A 290 -0.59 -11.51 40.33
C LYS A 290 -2.08 -11.13 40.36
N GLN A 291 -2.96 -11.88 39.71
CA GLN A 291 -4.43 -11.67 39.67
C GLN A 291 -4.88 -10.28 39.16
N GLU A 292 -5.19 -10.22 37.85
CA GLU A 292 -6.02 -9.26 37.04
C GLU A 292 -6.00 -7.73 37.25
N GLN A 293 -5.55 -7.17 38.38
CA GLN A 293 -5.42 -5.72 38.54
C GLN A 293 -4.06 -5.28 37.98
N ASP A 294 -4.08 -4.51 36.89
CA ASP A 294 -2.93 -3.88 36.22
C ASP A 294 -2.36 -4.59 34.98
N VAL A 295 -3.23 -4.99 34.04
CA VAL A 295 -2.77 -5.55 32.76
C VAL A 295 -2.35 -4.41 31.81
N PRO A 296 -1.11 -4.42 31.29
CA PRO A 296 -0.61 -3.37 30.40
C PRO A 296 -1.41 -3.28 29.10
N SER A 297 -1.86 -2.06 28.80
CA SER A 297 -2.66 -1.73 27.61
C SER A 297 -1.85 -1.00 26.54
N THR A 298 -0.76 -0.32 26.93
CA THR A 298 0.14 0.39 26.01
C THR A 298 1.54 -0.24 25.97
N LEU A 299 2.35 0.14 24.97
CA LEU A 299 3.71 -0.38 24.86
C LEU A 299 4.59 0.15 25.99
N THR A 300 4.39 1.39 26.41
CA THR A 300 5.13 1.96 27.54
C THR A 300 4.85 1.23 28.86
N GLU A 301 3.59 0.84 29.09
CA GLU A 301 3.22 0.01 30.25
C GLU A 301 3.91 -1.35 30.19
N MET A 302 3.90 -2.01 29.02
CA MET A 302 4.61 -3.29 28.83
C MET A 302 6.10 -3.20 29.20
N TYR A 303 6.81 -2.16 28.73
CA TYR A 303 8.25 -2.01 29.00
C TYR A 303 8.52 -1.59 30.44
N THR A 304 7.63 -0.83 31.06
CA THR A 304 7.68 -0.51 32.49
C THR A 304 7.60 -1.81 33.31
N HIS A 305 6.62 -2.66 33.05
CA HIS A 305 6.52 -3.97 33.72
C HIS A 305 7.70 -4.89 33.40
N PHE A 306 8.17 -4.90 32.15
CA PHE A 306 9.33 -5.68 31.77
C PHE A 306 10.56 -5.28 32.58
N LEU A 307 10.83 -3.98 32.72
CA LEU A 307 11.94 -3.47 33.55
C LEU A 307 11.79 -3.89 35.02
N LEU A 308 10.58 -3.78 35.58
CA LEU A 308 10.30 -4.21 36.96
C LEU A 308 10.54 -5.72 37.16
N ILE A 309 10.19 -6.54 36.17
CA ILE A 309 10.45 -7.99 36.20
C ILE A 309 11.96 -8.26 36.16
N GLN A 310 12.72 -7.56 35.31
CA GLN A 310 14.19 -7.70 35.26
C GLN A 310 14.84 -7.33 36.60
N LEU A 311 14.33 -6.30 37.28
CA LEU A 311 14.81 -5.90 38.60
C LEU A 311 14.50 -6.94 39.67
N ASN A 312 13.28 -7.49 39.69
CA ASN A 312 12.94 -8.56 40.63
C ASN A 312 13.78 -9.82 40.38
N MET A 313 13.99 -10.17 39.10
CA MET A 313 14.88 -11.28 38.74
C MET A 313 16.29 -11.03 39.24
N LYS A 314 16.84 -9.82 39.08
CA LYS A 314 18.17 -9.47 39.63
C LYS A 314 18.22 -9.65 41.15
N ASN A 315 17.21 -9.17 41.88
CA ASN A 315 17.15 -9.28 43.33
C ASN A 315 17.10 -10.72 43.82
N GLU A 316 16.22 -11.55 43.24
CA GLU A 316 16.14 -12.98 43.57
C GLU A 316 17.45 -13.73 43.28
N LYS A 317 18.25 -13.25 42.32
CA LYS A 317 19.43 -13.95 41.79
C LYS A 317 20.76 -13.52 42.40
N TYR A 318 20.92 -12.25 42.77
CA TYR A 318 22.23 -11.66 43.09
C TYR A 318 22.26 -10.93 44.44
N ASP A 319 21.11 -10.54 45.00
CA ASP A 319 21.06 -9.80 46.25
C ASP A 319 21.00 -10.77 47.45
N LYS A 320 21.70 -10.44 48.55
CA LYS A 320 21.82 -11.32 49.73
C LYS A 320 20.52 -11.45 50.53
N GLU A 321 19.62 -10.47 50.42
CA GLU A 321 18.29 -10.45 51.03
C GLU A 321 17.24 -10.29 49.93
N VAL A 322 16.23 -11.16 49.91
CA VAL A 322 15.15 -11.10 48.91
C VAL A 322 14.14 -10.04 49.34
N GLU A 323 14.28 -8.82 48.82
CA GLU A 323 13.29 -7.76 49.03
C GLU A 323 12.11 -7.95 48.05
N ARG A 324 10.88 -8.02 48.55
CA ARG A 324 9.67 -8.26 47.74
C ARG A 324 8.91 -6.97 47.41
N ASP A 325 9.29 -5.85 48.02
CA ASP A 325 8.75 -4.53 47.73
C ASP A 325 9.46 -3.88 46.52
N PHE A 326 8.71 -3.74 45.41
CA PHE A 326 9.21 -3.14 44.17
C PHE A 326 9.76 -1.72 44.35
N THR A 327 9.20 -0.95 45.28
CA THR A 327 9.61 0.42 45.57
C THR A 327 11.05 0.45 46.07
N LYS A 328 11.36 -0.45 47.02
CA LYS A 328 12.70 -0.57 47.60
C LYS A 328 13.71 -1.20 46.64
N LEU A 329 13.27 -2.13 45.80
CA LEU A 329 14.10 -2.68 44.71
C LEU A 329 14.51 -1.60 43.70
N MET A 330 13.58 -0.74 43.34
CA MET A 330 13.88 0.37 42.44
C MET A 330 14.78 1.42 43.10
N GLU A 331 14.56 1.76 44.37
CA GLU A 331 15.42 2.70 45.12
C GLU A 331 16.86 2.22 45.22
N SER A 332 17.07 0.94 45.58
CA SER A 332 18.41 0.35 45.69
C SER A 332 19.16 0.29 44.35
N ASN A 333 18.45 0.20 43.22
CA ASN A 333 19.06 0.13 41.88
C ASN A 333 18.97 1.46 41.10
N LYS A 334 18.44 2.53 41.70
CA LYS A 334 18.16 3.81 41.04
C LYS A 334 19.39 4.41 40.36
N GLY A 335 20.51 4.47 41.08
CA GLY A 335 21.74 5.06 40.57
C GLY A 335 22.24 4.37 39.31
N MET A 336 22.18 3.04 39.26
CA MET A 336 22.61 2.27 38.11
C MET A 336 21.63 2.38 36.94
N LEU A 337 20.32 2.28 37.20
CA LEU A 337 19.29 2.45 36.18
C LEU A 337 19.37 3.80 35.47
N LEU A 338 19.64 4.89 36.20
CA LEU A 338 19.81 6.21 35.61
C LEU A 338 21.06 6.31 34.72
N LYS A 339 22.17 5.68 35.10
CA LYS A 339 23.37 5.61 34.25
C LYS A 339 23.12 4.80 32.97
N LEU A 340 22.38 3.69 33.07
CA LEU A 340 21.95 2.90 31.91
C LEU A 340 21.03 3.70 30.99
N ALA A 341 20.08 4.44 31.56
CA ALA A 341 19.17 5.30 30.83
C ALA A 341 19.92 6.44 30.11
N LYS A 342 20.92 7.05 30.77
CA LYS A 342 21.82 8.04 30.16
C LYS A 342 22.57 7.46 28.97
N LEU A 343 23.22 6.30 29.16
CA LEU A 343 23.93 5.60 28.10
C LEU A 343 23.01 5.32 26.91
N ALA A 344 21.79 4.85 27.17
CA ALA A 344 20.81 4.56 26.14
C ALA A 344 20.48 5.80 25.29
N PHE A 345 20.29 6.96 25.92
CA PHE A 345 20.04 8.22 25.24
C PHE A 345 21.26 8.72 24.44
N GLU A 346 22.47 8.63 25.01
CA GLU A 346 23.70 9.02 24.30
C GLU A 346 23.96 8.17 23.05
N GLN A 347 23.73 6.86 23.15
CA GLN A 347 23.92 5.96 22.01
C GLN A 347 22.79 6.11 20.98
N LEU A 348 21.55 6.42 21.42
CA LEU A 348 20.45 6.75 20.51
C LEU A 348 20.77 7.99 19.66
N LYS A 349 21.29 9.07 20.28
CA LYS A 349 21.72 10.29 19.56
C LYS A 349 22.81 10.03 18.51
N LYS A 350 23.68 9.04 18.78
CA LYS A 350 24.78 8.65 17.87
C LYS A 350 24.35 7.62 16.82
N GLU A 351 23.08 7.19 16.81
CA GLU A 351 22.57 6.06 16.02
C GLU A 351 23.39 4.76 16.23
N LYS A 352 23.94 4.56 17.43
CA LYS A 352 24.78 3.40 17.78
C LYS A 352 23.99 2.35 18.57
N ILE A 353 24.13 1.09 18.15
CA ILE A 353 23.54 -0.08 18.82
C ILE A 353 24.57 -0.80 19.70
N MET A 354 25.83 -0.78 19.26
CA MET A 354 26.96 -1.40 19.96
C MET A 354 27.83 -0.33 20.60
N PHE A 355 28.32 -0.61 21.81
CA PHE A 355 29.18 0.29 22.55
C PHE A 355 30.23 -0.48 23.36
N TYR A 356 31.31 0.21 23.72
CA TYR A 356 32.50 -0.37 24.34
C TYR A 356 32.68 0.09 25.78
N GLU A 357 33.69 -0.45 26.46
CA GLU A 357 34.05 -0.07 27.83
C GLU A 357 34.24 1.45 27.99
N ARG A 358 34.81 2.13 26.99
CA ARG A 358 34.94 3.60 27.00
C ARG A 358 33.59 4.32 27.08
N ASP A 359 32.60 3.86 26.30
CA ASP A 359 31.26 4.44 26.31
C ASP A 359 30.55 4.25 27.67
N LEU A 360 30.82 3.12 28.34
CA LEU A 360 30.34 2.85 29.69
C LEU A 360 31.00 3.77 30.71
N THR A 361 32.33 3.94 30.65
CA THR A 361 33.06 4.83 31.55
C THR A 361 32.67 6.29 31.35
N ASP A 362 32.46 6.73 30.10
CA ASP A 362 31.97 8.07 29.77
C ASP A 362 30.57 8.33 30.35
N SER A 363 29.78 7.27 30.50
CA SER A 363 28.45 7.30 31.12
C SER A 363 28.50 7.09 32.66
N GLY A 364 29.69 7.00 33.25
CA GLY A 364 29.91 6.85 34.68
C GLY A 364 29.62 5.45 35.23
N ILE A 365 29.65 4.42 34.38
CA ILE A 365 29.44 3.02 34.74
C ILE A 365 30.81 2.35 34.90
N ASP A 366 31.12 1.83 36.10
CA ASP A 366 32.36 1.10 36.39
C ASP A 366 32.21 -0.38 36.02
N THR A 367 33.17 -0.92 35.28
CA THR A 367 33.18 -2.29 34.72
C THR A 367 33.94 -3.31 35.59
N ARG A 368 34.49 -2.89 36.73
CA ARG A 368 35.23 -3.77 37.67
C ARG A 368 34.32 -4.79 38.34
N GLU A 369 34.78 -6.03 38.46
CA GLU A 369 34.04 -7.20 38.97
C GLU A 369 33.54 -7.05 40.42
N ASP A 370 34.14 -6.14 41.20
CA ASP A 370 33.81 -5.87 42.60
C ASP A 370 32.72 -4.78 42.80
N SER A 371 32.22 -4.19 41.70
CA SER A 371 31.17 -3.15 41.75
C SER A 371 29.77 -3.74 41.51
N GLU A 372 28.72 -2.95 41.78
CA GLU A 372 27.29 -3.26 41.53
C GLU A 372 26.94 -3.62 40.05
N TYR A 373 27.95 -3.76 39.18
CA TYR A 373 27.88 -4.17 37.79
C TYR A 373 27.35 -5.61 37.57
N SER A 374 27.24 -6.45 38.61
CA SER A 374 27.17 -7.91 38.44
C SER A 374 25.79 -8.52 38.12
N GLY A 375 24.67 -7.84 38.42
CA GLY A 375 23.32 -8.43 38.31
C GLY A 375 22.44 -7.83 37.22
N LEU A 376 22.25 -6.51 37.25
CA LEU A 376 21.29 -5.81 36.39
C LEU A 376 21.80 -5.69 34.94
N CYS A 377 23.11 -5.46 34.77
CA CYS A 377 23.77 -5.51 33.47
C CYS A 377 23.61 -6.87 32.80
N ALA A 378 23.65 -7.98 33.55
CA ALA A 378 23.49 -9.32 32.97
C ALA A 378 22.06 -9.61 32.48
N GLU A 379 21.06 -8.90 33.01
CA GLU A 379 19.64 -9.04 32.63
C GLU A 379 19.19 -7.97 31.63
N ILE A 380 19.93 -6.87 31.43
CA ILE A 380 19.61 -5.77 30.50
C ILE A 380 20.56 -5.73 29.29
N PHE A 381 21.82 -6.12 29.47
CA PHE A 381 22.83 -6.20 28.41
C PHE A 381 23.09 -7.63 27.96
N LYS A 382 23.45 -7.75 26.69
CA LYS A 382 24.16 -8.93 26.19
C LYS A 382 25.66 -8.68 26.35
N GLN A 383 26.25 -9.23 27.42
CA GLN A 383 27.70 -9.24 27.59
C GLN A 383 28.29 -10.48 26.93
N GLU A 384 29.06 -10.28 25.87
CA GLU A 384 29.81 -11.35 25.24
C GLU A 384 31.29 -11.22 25.60
N SER A 385 31.79 -12.26 26.29
CA SER A 385 33.22 -12.47 26.52
C SER A 385 33.80 -13.02 25.23
N ILE A 386 34.52 -12.18 24.48
CA ILE A 386 35.09 -12.54 23.19
C ILE A 386 36.59 -12.88 23.41
N ILE A 387 37.17 -13.53 22.41
CA ILE A 387 38.62 -13.78 22.23
C ILE A 387 39.44 -12.62 22.88
N HIS A 388 40.34 -12.96 23.80
CA HIS A 388 41.25 -12.04 24.52
C HIS A 388 40.64 -11.15 25.64
N GLU A 389 39.56 -11.59 26.29
CA GLU A 389 38.96 -10.95 27.49
C GLU A 389 38.35 -9.54 27.30
N LYS A 390 38.36 -8.98 26.08
CA LYS A 390 37.65 -7.74 25.77
C LYS A 390 36.13 -7.95 25.72
N LYS A 391 35.40 -7.01 26.32
CA LYS A 391 33.94 -7.05 26.48
C LYS A 391 33.27 -6.04 25.53
N VAL A 392 32.34 -6.52 24.72
CA VAL A 392 31.45 -5.68 23.90
C VAL A 392 30.05 -5.70 24.50
N TYR A 393 29.36 -4.56 24.46
CA TYR A 393 28.07 -4.38 25.11
C TYR A 393 27.00 -3.90 24.12
N CYS A 394 25.81 -4.44 24.28
CA CYS A 394 24.59 -3.91 23.68
C CYS A 394 23.39 -4.22 24.57
N PHE A 395 22.32 -3.44 24.41
CA PHE A 395 21.03 -3.78 25.01
C PHE A 395 20.49 -5.06 24.36
N ILE A 396 19.68 -5.83 25.11
CA ILE A 396 19.03 -7.05 24.59
C ILE A 396 18.25 -6.77 23.29
N HIS A 397 17.67 -5.57 23.18
CA HIS A 397 17.02 -5.10 21.97
C HIS A 397 17.03 -3.57 21.87
N LEU A 398 16.97 -3.04 20.64
CA LEU A 398 16.93 -1.59 20.37
C LEU A 398 15.75 -0.90 21.06
N SER A 399 14.58 -1.54 21.08
CA SER A 399 13.41 -1.00 21.78
C SER A 399 13.62 -0.79 23.29
N LEU A 400 14.49 -1.56 23.93
CA LEU A 400 14.85 -1.35 25.34
C LEU A 400 15.76 -0.13 25.50
N GLN A 401 16.68 0.09 24.56
CA GLN A 401 17.49 1.31 24.48
C GLN A 401 16.59 2.54 24.30
N GLU A 402 15.63 2.50 23.37
CA GLU A 402 14.70 3.61 23.13
C GLU A 402 13.80 3.88 24.34
N PHE A 403 13.31 2.83 25.02
CA PHE A 403 12.54 2.96 26.25
C PHE A 403 13.35 3.63 27.38
N LEU A 404 14.57 3.12 27.65
CA LEU A 404 15.43 3.68 28.68
C LEU A 404 15.88 5.11 28.35
N ALA A 405 16.11 5.42 27.08
CA ALA A 405 16.37 6.78 26.62
C ALA A 405 15.18 7.72 26.92
N ALA A 406 13.94 7.26 26.69
CA ALA A 406 12.74 8.04 27.02
C ALA A 406 12.61 8.30 28.52
N VAL A 407 12.91 7.30 29.36
CA VAL A 407 12.99 7.45 30.82
C VAL A 407 14.03 8.52 31.20
N TYR A 408 15.21 8.50 30.58
CA TYR A 408 16.27 9.48 30.85
C TYR A 408 15.85 10.92 30.48
N VAL A 409 15.29 11.11 29.28
CA VAL A 409 14.86 12.44 28.83
C VAL A 409 13.78 13.01 29.75
N PHE A 410 12.82 12.18 30.19
CA PHE A 410 11.81 12.60 31.15
C PHE A 410 12.41 12.92 32.53
N TYR A 411 13.37 12.12 33.00
CA TYR A 411 14.12 12.38 34.23
C TYR A 411 14.91 13.71 34.16
N SER A 412 15.61 13.98 33.05
CA SER A 412 16.36 15.22 32.85
C SER A 412 15.45 16.44 32.81
N TYR A 413 14.24 16.32 32.25
CA TYR A 413 13.20 17.36 32.33
C TYR A 413 12.80 17.67 33.77
N LEU A 414 12.48 16.65 34.57
CA LEU A 414 12.07 16.86 35.98
C LEU A 414 13.18 17.49 36.84
N ASN A 415 14.45 17.19 36.52
CA ASN A 415 15.62 17.78 37.18
C ASN A 415 16.08 19.12 36.58
N LYS A 416 15.45 19.58 35.48
CA LYS A 416 15.85 20.79 34.74
C LYS A 416 17.29 20.73 34.22
N ASN A 417 17.77 19.55 33.85
CA ASN A 417 19.07 19.40 33.19
C ASN A 417 18.96 19.79 31.71
N MET A 418 19.23 21.05 31.40
CA MET A 418 19.03 21.60 30.05
C MET A 418 20.05 21.08 29.03
N ASP A 419 21.25 20.71 29.45
CA ASP A 419 22.30 20.20 28.55
C ASP A 419 21.85 18.92 27.85
N ASP A 420 21.16 18.02 28.57
CA ASP A 420 20.61 16.79 28.00
C ASP A 420 19.44 17.06 27.05
N LEU A 421 18.66 18.12 27.29
CA LEU A 421 17.45 18.45 26.53
C LEU A 421 17.74 19.29 25.28
N GLN A 422 18.95 19.83 25.14
CA GLN A 422 19.40 20.62 24.00
C GLN A 422 19.24 19.86 22.67
N PHE A 423 19.23 18.53 22.69
CA PHE A 423 18.97 17.71 21.51
C PHE A 423 17.59 18.01 20.86
N PHE A 424 16.60 18.45 21.63
CA PHE A 424 15.25 18.76 21.15
C PHE A 424 14.94 20.26 21.13
N ILE A 425 15.67 21.08 21.88
CA ILE A 425 15.29 22.48 22.15
C ILE A 425 16.41 23.41 21.70
N ASP A 426 16.05 24.40 20.88
CA ASP A 426 16.96 25.46 20.42
C ASP A 426 17.36 26.38 21.59
N ILE A 427 18.60 26.89 21.57
CA ILE A 427 19.33 27.49 22.71
C ILE A 427 18.65 28.74 23.31
N GLU A 428 17.67 29.36 22.64
CA GLU A 428 17.06 30.64 23.02
C GLU A 428 15.69 30.52 23.73
N PHE A 429 15.57 29.84 24.88
CA PHE A 429 14.28 29.77 25.62
C PHE A 429 14.40 29.81 27.16
N PRO A 430 13.33 30.23 27.89
CA PRO A 430 13.39 30.88 29.20
C PRO A 430 13.71 29.93 30.37
N LYS A 431 14.00 30.52 31.54
CA LYS A 431 14.37 29.89 32.83
C LYS A 431 13.49 28.71 33.32
N LYS A 432 12.35 28.38 32.69
CA LYS A 432 11.47 27.26 33.04
C LYS A 432 10.81 26.64 31.79
N LEU A 433 11.28 25.46 31.41
CA LEU A 433 10.71 24.63 30.35
C LEU A 433 9.38 23.99 30.82
N GLN A 434 8.33 24.03 29.99
CA GLN A 434 7.07 23.31 30.22
C GLN A 434 7.09 21.95 29.53
N LEU A 435 6.51 20.91 30.14
CA LEU A 435 6.46 19.57 29.56
C LEU A 435 5.83 19.54 28.16
N ASP A 436 4.73 20.28 27.95
CA ASP A 436 4.09 20.30 26.62
C ASP A 436 4.99 20.90 25.54
N HIS A 437 5.94 21.77 25.90
CA HIS A 437 6.90 22.29 24.93
C HIS A 437 7.93 21.23 24.54
N LEU A 438 8.50 20.51 25.52
CA LEU A 438 9.42 19.41 25.27
C LEU A 438 8.79 18.33 24.40
N LEU A 439 7.58 17.88 24.75
CA LEU A 439 6.89 16.82 24.04
C LEU A 439 6.52 17.24 22.61
N LYS A 440 6.12 18.49 22.39
CA LYS A 440 5.88 19.04 21.03
C LYS A 440 7.17 19.07 20.21
N LYS A 441 8.27 19.56 20.77
CA LYS A 441 9.56 19.59 20.07
C LYS A 441 10.11 18.20 19.76
N ALA A 442 9.94 17.24 20.67
CA ALA A 442 10.28 15.84 20.41
C ALA A 442 9.41 15.24 19.29
N PHE A 443 8.11 15.56 19.28
CA PHE A 443 7.18 15.16 18.23
C PHE A 443 7.58 15.75 16.86
N ASP A 444 7.84 17.06 16.81
CA ASP A 444 8.24 17.75 15.58
C ASP A 444 9.57 17.15 15.03
N LYS A 445 10.57 16.91 15.91
CA LYS A 445 11.85 16.31 15.52
C LYS A 445 11.71 14.88 14.97
N ALA A 446 10.85 14.05 15.57
CA ALA A 446 10.62 12.69 15.08
C ALA A 446 9.88 12.69 13.74
N ILE A 447 9.00 13.67 13.51
CA ILE A 447 8.33 13.84 12.24
C ILE A 447 9.27 14.31 11.14
N ASP A 448 10.25 15.14 11.45
CA ASP A 448 11.24 15.60 10.49
C ASP A 448 12.27 14.51 10.13
N ASP A 449 12.35 13.46 10.94
CA ASP A 449 13.17 12.30 10.66
C ASP A 449 12.54 11.40 9.58
N GLU A 450 13.22 11.28 8.44
CA GLU A 450 12.78 10.42 7.33
C GLU A 450 12.97 8.94 7.63
N LYS A 451 13.95 8.59 8.47
CA LYS A 451 14.23 7.18 8.81
C LYS A 451 13.23 6.64 9.83
N GLY A 452 12.66 7.48 10.68
CA GLY A 452 11.78 7.10 11.81
C GLY A 452 12.51 6.46 13.00
N HIS A 453 13.80 6.71 13.15
CA HIS A 453 14.63 6.20 14.26
C HIS A 453 14.25 6.78 15.63
N LEU A 454 13.46 7.86 15.66
CA LEU A 454 12.92 8.44 16.90
C LEU A 454 11.47 8.04 17.18
N ASP A 455 10.80 7.29 16.31
CA ASP A 455 9.36 7.05 16.42
C ASP A 455 8.99 6.22 17.66
N LEU A 456 9.72 5.14 17.91
CA LEU A 456 9.44 4.28 19.06
C LEU A 456 9.91 4.95 20.38
N PHE A 457 11.05 5.63 20.37
CA PHE A 457 11.46 6.54 21.45
C PHE A 457 10.37 7.57 21.79
N LEU A 458 9.80 8.26 20.79
CA LEU A 458 8.77 9.27 20.98
C LEU A 458 7.52 8.66 21.61
N ARG A 459 7.08 7.50 21.14
CA ARG A 459 5.95 6.76 21.73
C ARG A 459 6.17 6.49 23.21
N PHE A 460 7.36 6.03 23.59
CA PHE A 460 7.72 5.83 25.00
C PHE A 460 7.73 7.14 25.77
N LEU A 461 8.33 8.22 25.24
CA LEU A 461 8.39 9.52 25.90
C LEU A 461 6.99 10.10 26.16
N LEU A 462 6.09 9.98 25.18
CA LEU A 462 4.68 10.37 25.32
C LEU A 462 3.97 9.49 26.36
N GLY A 463 4.13 8.16 26.31
CA GLY A 463 3.56 7.26 27.31
C GLY A 463 4.08 7.52 28.73
N MET A 464 5.35 7.90 28.89
CA MET A 464 5.96 8.25 30.17
C MET A 464 5.38 9.52 30.77
N SER A 465 4.90 10.44 29.93
CA SER A 465 4.22 11.65 30.41
C SER A 465 2.89 11.33 31.13
N HIS A 466 2.30 10.16 30.93
CA HIS A 466 1.06 9.78 31.60
C HIS A 466 1.28 9.44 33.08
N GLU A 467 0.43 9.99 33.96
CA GLU A 467 0.54 9.91 35.44
C GLU A 467 0.71 8.46 35.94
N SER A 468 -0.08 7.51 35.42
CA SER A 468 0.01 6.09 35.81
C SER A 468 1.40 5.48 35.59
N ASN A 469 2.12 5.88 34.54
CA ASN A 469 3.45 5.36 34.26
C ASN A 469 4.51 6.06 35.12
N GLN A 470 4.31 7.34 35.45
CA GLN A 470 5.15 8.05 36.41
C GLN A 470 5.02 7.45 37.82
N GLU A 471 3.81 7.10 38.26
CA GLU A 471 3.57 6.47 39.56
C GLU A 471 4.32 5.14 39.71
N ARG A 472 4.27 4.29 38.66
CA ARG A 472 5.01 3.01 38.62
C ARG A 472 6.52 3.16 38.61
N LEU A 473 7.04 4.29 38.12
CA LEU A 473 8.46 4.63 38.09
C LEU A 473 8.83 5.72 39.11
N SER A 474 7.97 5.97 40.10
CA SER A 474 8.10 7.10 41.05
C SER A 474 9.43 7.10 41.80
N CYS A 475 10.01 5.93 42.07
CA CYS A 475 11.33 5.80 42.68
C CYS A 475 12.47 6.28 41.78
N LEU A 476 12.37 6.10 40.45
CA LEU A 476 13.37 6.56 39.48
C LEU A 476 13.24 8.06 39.21
N LEU A 477 12.00 8.55 39.16
CA LEU A 477 11.71 9.94 38.91
C LEU A 477 11.92 10.79 40.18
N PRO A 478 12.24 12.09 40.06
CA PRO A 478 12.39 12.95 41.24
C PRO A 478 11.06 13.26 41.94
N HIS A 479 9.97 13.36 41.17
CA HIS A 479 8.60 13.60 41.62
C HIS A 479 7.61 13.29 40.49
N THR A 480 6.36 13.01 40.81
CA THR A 480 5.27 12.94 39.82
C THR A 480 4.82 14.35 39.46
N GLU A 481 4.72 14.65 38.16
CA GLU A 481 4.18 15.92 37.68
C GLU A 481 2.70 15.73 37.29
N ASN A 482 1.83 16.69 37.62
CA ASN A 482 0.49 16.70 37.07
C ASN A 482 0.55 17.13 35.59
N THR A 483 0.50 16.14 34.71
CA THR A 483 0.70 16.33 33.26
C THR A 483 -0.60 16.50 32.48
N LYS A 484 -1.78 16.41 33.10
CA LYS A 484 -3.08 16.40 32.40
C LYS A 484 -3.23 17.59 31.43
N LYS A 485 -2.90 18.80 31.89
CA LYS A 485 -2.98 20.01 31.06
C LYS A 485 -1.99 19.98 29.89
N SER A 486 -0.76 19.52 30.14
CA SER A 486 0.27 19.44 29.11
C SER A 486 -0.04 18.35 28.08
N ILE A 487 -0.51 17.17 28.52
CA ILE A 487 -0.98 16.08 27.65
C ILE A 487 -2.11 16.57 26.75
N SER A 488 -3.14 17.25 27.28
CA SER A 488 -4.23 17.78 26.46
C SER A 488 -3.74 18.73 25.36
N LYS A 489 -2.76 19.60 25.66
CA LYS A 489 -2.13 20.48 24.65
C LYS A 489 -1.32 19.70 23.61
N VAL A 490 -0.64 18.62 24.00
CA VAL A 490 0.12 17.77 23.08
C VAL A 490 -0.82 16.97 22.18
N ILE A 491 -1.88 16.38 22.73
CA ILE A 491 -2.94 15.72 21.95
C ILE A 491 -3.54 16.69 20.92
N GLN A 492 -3.82 17.92 21.34
CA GLN A 492 -4.32 18.95 20.43
C GLN A 492 -3.29 19.30 19.34
N HIS A 493 -2.00 19.39 19.67
CA HIS A 493 -0.92 19.62 18.69
C HIS A 493 -0.83 18.50 17.67
N ILE A 494 -0.84 17.24 18.10
CA ILE A 494 -0.81 16.06 17.21
C ILE A 494 -2.02 16.07 16.27
N LYS A 495 -3.23 16.29 16.81
CA LYS A 495 -4.47 16.35 16.02
C LYS A 495 -4.50 17.55 15.08
N GLN A 496 -4.03 18.72 15.50
CA GLN A 496 -3.93 19.90 14.64
C GLN A 496 -2.95 19.63 13.49
N TRP A 497 -1.79 19.08 13.81
CA TRP A 497 -0.77 18.75 12.84
C TRP A 497 -1.27 17.72 11.80
N GLN A 498 -1.98 16.67 12.22
CA GLN A 498 -2.60 15.69 11.31
C GLN A 498 -3.64 16.29 10.35
N ASN A 499 -4.29 17.40 10.74
CA ASN A 499 -5.38 18.03 9.99
C ASN A 499 -4.94 19.24 9.15
N LYS A 500 -3.67 19.67 9.21
CA LYS A 500 -3.15 20.76 8.38
C LYS A 500 -3.14 20.35 6.91
N SER A 501 -3.59 21.23 6.03
CA SER A 501 -3.59 21.03 4.57
C SER A 501 -2.19 20.85 3.98
N GLU A 502 -1.20 21.55 4.52
CA GLU A 502 0.22 21.43 4.14
C GLU A 502 0.79 20.03 4.42
N ASN A 503 0.20 19.30 5.37
CA ASN A 503 0.64 17.96 5.78
C ASN A 503 -0.10 16.84 5.02
N GLN A 504 -0.79 17.15 3.93
CA GLN A 504 -1.55 16.17 3.13
C GLN A 504 -0.67 15.16 2.36
N ASN A 505 0.61 15.46 2.14
CA ASN A 505 1.57 14.58 1.46
C ASN A 505 2.31 13.60 2.38
N LEU A 506 1.83 13.41 3.62
CA LEU A 506 2.48 12.53 4.59
C LEU A 506 2.55 11.07 4.14
N SER A 507 3.66 10.41 4.47
CA SER A 507 3.76 8.96 4.31
C SER A 507 2.69 8.26 5.18
N PRO A 508 2.08 7.16 4.69
CA PRO A 508 1.09 6.41 5.47
C PRO A 508 1.62 5.95 6.83
N GLU A 509 2.91 5.65 6.92
CA GLU A 509 3.58 5.14 8.11
C GLU A 509 3.65 6.22 9.21
N LYS A 510 3.96 7.47 8.89
CA LYS A 510 3.91 8.59 9.84
C LYS A 510 2.50 8.84 10.37
N ALA A 511 1.49 8.71 9.51
CA ALA A 511 0.09 8.82 9.94
C ALA A 511 -0.30 7.72 10.94
N ILE A 512 0.16 6.48 10.71
CA ILE A 512 -0.05 5.34 11.61
C ILE A 512 0.75 5.53 12.92
N ASN A 513 1.99 6.02 12.87
CA ASN A 513 2.77 6.30 14.08
C ASN A 513 2.06 7.32 14.97
N ASN A 514 1.47 8.37 14.39
CA ASN A 514 0.70 9.36 15.14
C ASN A 514 -0.54 8.77 15.83
N LEU A 515 -1.22 7.79 15.21
CA LEU A 515 -2.29 7.05 15.88
C LEU A 515 -1.75 6.33 17.13
N PHE A 516 -0.58 5.68 17.03
CA PHE A 516 0.03 5.01 18.19
C PHE A 516 0.49 5.99 19.27
N CYS A 517 1.02 7.16 18.90
CA CYS A 517 1.34 8.23 19.85
C CYS A 517 0.12 8.65 20.67
N LEU A 518 -1.06 8.79 20.04
CA LEU A 518 -2.31 9.08 20.74
C LEU A 518 -2.75 7.94 21.66
N LEU A 519 -2.59 6.69 21.24
CA LEU A 519 -2.90 5.52 22.06
C LEU A 519 -1.96 5.40 23.28
N GLU A 520 -0.67 5.73 23.16
CA GLU A 520 0.25 5.80 24.32
C GLU A 520 -0.17 6.89 25.33
N LEU A 521 -0.76 7.99 24.84
CA LEU A 521 -1.38 9.02 25.68
C LEU A 521 -2.78 8.63 26.20
N LYS A 522 -3.22 7.38 25.95
CA LYS A 522 -4.56 6.85 26.27
C LYS A 522 -5.73 7.63 25.64
N ASP A 523 -5.48 8.37 24.56
CA ASP A 523 -6.53 9.03 23.77
C ASP A 523 -7.04 8.07 22.69
N SER A 524 -8.17 7.43 22.97
CA SER A 524 -8.87 6.57 22.00
C SER A 524 -9.81 7.36 21.07
N SER A 525 -9.86 8.68 21.17
CA SER A 525 -10.85 9.49 20.45
C SER A 525 -10.71 9.40 18.93
N LEU A 526 -9.48 9.41 18.41
CA LEU A 526 -9.23 9.26 16.97
C LEU A 526 -9.60 7.84 16.50
N TYR A 527 -9.20 6.82 17.27
CA TYR A 527 -9.56 5.44 16.98
C TYR A 527 -11.09 5.26 16.95
N ASN A 528 -11.79 5.74 17.98
CA ASN A 528 -13.25 5.68 18.06
C ASN A 528 -13.92 6.47 16.94
N GLN A 529 -13.36 7.62 16.56
CA GLN A 529 -13.83 8.39 15.41
C GLN A 529 -13.72 7.58 14.13
N ILE A 530 -12.57 6.94 13.87
CA ILE A 530 -12.35 6.08 12.69
C ILE A 530 -13.30 4.89 12.71
N MET A 531 -13.44 4.20 13.86
CA MET A 531 -14.34 3.05 14.01
C MET A 531 -15.81 3.43 13.84
N LYS A 532 -16.20 4.67 14.15
CA LYS A 532 -17.58 5.14 13.91
C LYS A 532 -17.94 5.07 12.42
N TYR A 533 -17.02 5.41 11.50
CA TYR A 533 -17.25 5.29 10.06
C TYR A 533 -17.46 3.85 9.57
N LEU A 534 -17.04 2.85 10.34
CA LEU A 534 -17.26 1.43 10.03
C LEU A 534 -18.60 0.91 10.55
N ASN A 535 -19.09 1.45 11.67
CA ASN A 535 -20.24 0.90 12.40
C ASN A 535 -21.55 1.66 12.15
N THR A 536 -21.53 2.82 11.48
CA THR A 536 -22.73 3.62 11.22
C THR A 536 -23.18 3.50 9.77
N GLU A 537 -24.46 3.19 9.54
CA GLU A 537 -25.07 3.26 8.21
C GLU A 537 -25.12 4.70 7.66
N THR A 538 -25.24 5.69 8.55
CA THR A 538 -25.20 7.12 8.24
C THR A 538 -23.83 7.71 8.53
N LEU A 539 -23.11 8.07 7.47
CA LEU A 539 -21.77 8.66 7.56
C LEU A 539 -21.85 10.11 8.10
N PRO A 540 -20.87 10.55 8.91
CA PRO A 540 -20.76 11.95 9.33
C PRO A 540 -20.64 12.92 8.14
N ASP A 541 -21.14 14.15 8.27
CA ASP A 541 -21.07 15.21 7.23
C ASP A 541 -19.64 15.57 6.79
N ARG A 542 -18.63 15.21 7.59
CA ARG A 542 -17.22 15.55 7.32
C ARG A 542 -16.49 14.34 6.77
N SER A 543 -15.74 14.51 5.68
CA SER A 543 -14.86 13.47 5.13
C SER A 543 -13.68 13.14 6.06
N LEU A 544 -13.17 11.92 5.98
CA LEU A 544 -11.95 11.52 6.69
C LEU A 544 -10.74 12.26 6.10
N SER A 545 -9.83 12.75 6.96
CA SER A 545 -8.54 13.28 6.50
C SER A 545 -7.70 12.19 5.84
N LEU A 546 -6.71 12.57 5.03
CA LEU A 546 -5.79 11.63 4.38
C LEU A 546 -5.05 10.74 5.39
N SER A 547 -4.55 11.33 6.48
CA SER A 547 -3.91 10.59 7.58
C SER A 547 -4.86 9.56 8.21
N ASN A 548 -6.13 9.94 8.40
CA ASN A 548 -7.13 9.03 8.96
C ASN A 548 -7.52 7.93 7.97
N CYS A 549 -7.47 8.18 6.66
CA CYS A 549 -7.65 7.14 5.64
C CYS A 549 -6.52 6.10 5.72
N SER A 550 -5.25 6.52 5.88
CA SER A 550 -4.13 5.60 6.10
C SER A 550 -4.30 4.79 7.40
N ALA A 551 -4.70 5.45 8.49
CA ALA A 551 -4.95 4.78 9.76
C ALA A 551 -6.13 3.79 9.68
N LEU A 552 -7.20 4.13 8.97
CA LEU A 552 -8.33 3.24 8.73
C LEU A 552 -7.93 2.01 7.91
N ALA A 553 -7.23 2.22 6.79
CA ALA A 553 -6.73 1.13 5.95
C ALA A 553 -5.87 0.15 6.77
N TYR A 554 -4.99 0.72 7.60
CA TYR A 554 -4.15 -0.03 8.51
C TYR A 554 -4.96 -0.84 9.52
N ILE A 555 -5.90 -0.22 10.23
CA ILE A 555 -6.75 -0.89 11.22
C ILE A 555 -7.50 -2.05 10.57
N LEU A 556 -8.08 -1.83 9.39
CA LEU A 556 -8.83 -2.85 8.64
C LEU A 556 -7.97 -4.06 8.30
N VAL A 557 -6.80 -3.83 7.68
CA VAL A 557 -5.89 -4.92 7.27
C VAL A 557 -5.41 -5.73 8.47
N VAL A 558 -5.14 -5.10 9.62
CA VAL A 558 -4.62 -5.80 10.80
C VAL A 558 -5.72 -6.40 11.68
N SER A 559 -6.96 -5.89 11.63
CA SER A 559 -8.06 -6.37 12.47
C SER A 559 -8.58 -7.76 12.10
N GLU A 560 -8.16 -8.32 10.95
CA GLU A 560 -8.70 -9.55 10.35
C GLU A 560 -10.23 -9.52 10.15
N GLN A 561 -10.88 -8.37 10.35
CA GLN A 561 -12.31 -8.19 10.14
C GLN A 561 -12.59 -8.16 8.64
N LEU A 562 -13.48 -9.05 8.20
CA LEU A 562 -13.94 -9.08 6.82
C LEU A 562 -14.91 -7.93 6.58
N LEU A 563 -14.59 -7.07 5.63
CA LEU A 563 -15.48 -6.07 5.10
C LEU A 563 -16.35 -6.67 4.00
N ASP A 564 -17.66 -6.46 4.08
CA ASP A 564 -18.56 -6.86 3.00
C ASP A 564 -18.34 -5.99 1.75
N GLU A 565 -18.12 -4.68 1.92
CA GLU A 565 -17.87 -3.74 0.84
C GLU A 565 -16.87 -2.66 1.25
N LEU A 566 -15.84 -2.46 0.43
CA LEU A 566 -14.94 -1.32 0.48
C LEU A 566 -15.28 -0.36 -0.66
N ASN A 567 -15.79 0.82 -0.32
CA ASN A 567 -15.97 1.93 -1.24
C ASN A 567 -15.22 3.16 -0.68
N PRO A 568 -13.99 3.45 -1.16
CA PRO A 568 -13.18 4.54 -0.62
C PRO A 568 -13.86 5.91 -0.71
N LYS A 569 -14.65 6.13 -1.77
CA LYS A 569 -15.38 7.39 -2.01
C LYS A 569 -16.46 7.66 -0.97
N LYS A 570 -16.90 6.66 -0.19
CA LYS A 570 -17.77 6.86 0.98
C LYS A 570 -17.07 7.63 2.10
N TYR A 571 -15.75 7.48 2.25
CA TYR A 571 -14.99 8.09 3.35
C TYR A 571 -14.40 9.44 2.95
N ASN A 572 -13.90 9.54 1.72
CA ASN A 572 -13.37 10.75 1.15
C ASN A 572 -13.34 10.62 -0.38
N THR A 573 -13.86 11.62 -1.08
CA THR A 573 -13.97 11.65 -2.55
C THR A 573 -12.65 11.98 -3.25
N SER A 574 -11.64 12.50 -2.53
CA SER A 574 -10.31 12.77 -3.07
C SER A 574 -9.61 11.48 -3.53
N ASN A 575 -9.04 11.51 -4.73
CA ASN A 575 -8.31 10.37 -5.30
C ASN A 575 -7.12 9.96 -4.42
N THR A 576 -6.38 10.91 -3.86
CA THR A 576 -5.28 10.63 -2.92
C THR A 576 -5.77 9.91 -1.66
N ALA A 577 -6.95 10.28 -1.14
CA ALA A 577 -7.56 9.61 0.00
C ALA A 577 -7.98 8.18 -0.35
N CYS A 578 -8.57 8.01 -1.54
CA CYS A 578 -8.97 6.70 -2.05
C CYS A 578 -7.77 5.76 -2.16
N ARG A 579 -6.65 6.24 -2.74
CA ARG A 579 -5.39 5.47 -2.86
C ARG A 579 -4.87 4.97 -1.51
N ARG A 580 -4.99 5.77 -0.45
CA ARG A 580 -4.57 5.38 0.91
C ARG A 580 -5.40 4.25 1.51
N LEU A 581 -6.61 4.00 1.00
CA LEU A 581 -7.53 2.95 1.46
C LEU A 581 -7.41 1.62 0.68
N ILE A 582 -6.72 1.61 -0.47
CA ILE A 582 -6.53 0.42 -1.32
C ILE A 582 -5.96 -0.80 -0.58
N PRO A 583 -5.04 -0.68 0.39
CA PRO A 583 -4.63 -1.82 1.23
C PRO A 583 -5.77 -2.67 1.80
N ALA A 584 -6.90 -2.04 2.14
CA ALA A 584 -8.05 -2.72 2.73
C ALA A 584 -8.78 -3.66 1.75
N VAL A 585 -8.44 -3.63 0.45
CA VAL A 585 -8.95 -4.61 -0.54
C VAL A 585 -8.69 -6.05 -0.07
N ARG A 586 -7.56 -6.29 0.60
CA ARG A 586 -7.14 -7.60 1.12
C ARG A 586 -8.15 -8.24 2.09
N CYS A 587 -8.92 -7.42 2.80
CA CYS A 587 -9.91 -7.90 3.78
C CYS A 587 -11.36 -7.65 3.31
N SER A 588 -11.58 -7.30 2.05
CA SER A 588 -12.90 -6.98 1.50
C SER A 588 -13.48 -8.08 0.60
N ARG A 589 -14.79 -8.33 0.67
CA ARG A 589 -15.50 -9.20 -0.28
C ARG A 589 -15.80 -8.48 -1.59
N LYS A 590 -16.07 -7.17 -1.52
CA LYS A 590 -16.32 -6.29 -2.66
C LYS A 590 -15.44 -5.06 -2.56
N ALA A 591 -14.74 -4.71 -3.64
CA ALA A 591 -13.95 -3.49 -3.74
C ALA A 591 -14.45 -2.63 -4.90
N LEU A 592 -15.01 -1.47 -4.58
CA LEU A 592 -15.55 -0.49 -5.51
C LEU A 592 -14.54 0.66 -5.67
N LEU A 593 -13.59 0.50 -6.59
CA LEU A 593 -12.44 1.38 -6.79
C LEU A 593 -12.57 2.21 -8.07
N ALA A 594 -13.80 2.36 -8.56
CA ALA A 594 -14.06 3.06 -9.81
C ALA A 594 -13.67 4.54 -9.69
N GLY A 595 -12.79 4.99 -10.60
CA GLY A 595 -12.33 6.38 -10.66
C GLY A 595 -11.59 6.84 -9.40
N CYS A 596 -10.74 5.97 -8.84
CA CYS A 596 -9.85 6.30 -7.71
C CYS A 596 -8.44 6.74 -8.17
N GLU A 597 -8.23 6.85 -9.49
CA GLU A 597 -6.94 7.11 -10.14
C GLU A 597 -5.81 6.20 -9.62
N LEU A 598 -5.93 4.89 -9.80
CA LEU A 598 -4.98 3.94 -9.21
C LEU A 598 -3.55 4.18 -9.69
N SER A 599 -2.61 4.26 -8.75
CA SER A 599 -1.16 4.28 -9.01
C SER A 599 -0.62 2.87 -9.24
N MET A 600 0.63 2.76 -9.69
CA MET A 600 1.34 1.47 -9.81
C MET A 600 1.36 0.71 -8.47
N SER A 601 1.69 1.39 -7.37
CA SER A 601 1.66 0.82 -6.02
C SER A 601 0.26 0.35 -5.57
N CYS A 602 -0.81 1.03 -6.02
CA CYS A 602 -2.17 0.55 -5.78
C CYS A 602 -2.43 -0.78 -6.51
N CYS A 603 -1.93 -0.90 -7.74
CA CYS A 603 -2.08 -2.12 -8.55
C CYS A 603 -1.28 -3.29 -7.96
N GLU A 604 -0.10 -3.04 -7.39
CA GLU A 604 0.65 -4.02 -6.60
C GLU A 604 -0.15 -4.52 -5.40
N CYS A 605 -0.78 -3.61 -4.64
CA CYS A 605 -1.63 -3.97 -3.51
C CYS A 605 -2.82 -4.84 -3.93
N ILE A 606 -3.50 -4.47 -5.02
CA ILE A 606 -4.64 -5.21 -5.56
C ILE A 606 -4.20 -6.59 -6.07
N SER A 607 -3.09 -6.64 -6.80
CA SER A 607 -2.51 -7.90 -7.27
C SER A 607 -2.18 -8.83 -6.11
N ALA A 608 -1.49 -8.34 -5.08
CA ALA A 608 -1.21 -9.13 -3.89
C ALA A 608 -2.47 -9.59 -3.15
N ALA A 609 -3.54 -8.78 -3.13
CA ALA A 609 -4.83 -9.17 -2.58
C ALA A 609 -5.49 -10.33 -3.36
N LEU A 610 -5.38 -10.32 -4.69
CA LEU A 610 -5.89 -11.39 -5.57
C LEU A 610 -5.09 -12.69 -5.45
N GLN A 611 -3.79 -12.58 -5.22
CA GLN A 611 -2.88 -13.73 -5.08
C GLN A 611 -2.94 -14.41 -3.71
N SER A 612 -3.54 -13.76 -2.70
CA SER A 612 -3.63 -14.28 -1.34
C SER A 612 -4.43 -15.59 -1.26
N GLU A 613 -3.87 -16.62 -0.61
CA GLU A 613 -4.46 -17.97 -0.49
C GLU A 613 -5.91 -17.95 0.02
N ASN A 614 -6.21 -17.06 0.96
CA ASN A 614 -7.52 -16.92 1.59
C ASN A 614 -8.22 -15.62 1.18
N SER A 615 -7.99 -15.14 -0.05
CA SER A 615 -8.59 -13.89 -0.52
C SER A 615 -10.13 -13.91 -0.41
N PRO A 616 -10.73 -12.98 0.36
CA PRO A 616 -12.19 -12.89 0.49
C PRO A 616 -12.85 -12.24 -0.73
N LEU A 617 -12.07 -11.62 -1.61
CA LEU A 617 -12.54 -10.78 -2.70
C LEU A 617 -13.32 -11.59 -3.75
N ARG A 618 -14.53 -11.13 -4.08
CA ARG A 618 -15.44 -11.73 -5.06
C ARG A 618 -15.92 -10.72 -6.10
N GLU A 619 -15.92 -9.44 -5.78
CA GLU A 619 -16.29 -8.35 -6.69
C GLU A 619 -15.19 -7.29 -6.69
N LEU A 620 -14.70 -6.97 -7.88
CA LEU A 620 -13.69 -5.95 -8.07
C LEU A 620 -14.12 -5.03 -9.21
N ASP A 621 -14.35 -3.76 -8.87
CA ASP A 621 -14.64 -2.70 -9.82
C ASP A 621 -13.46 -1.73 -9.89
N LEU A 622 -12.72 -1.78 -10.99
CA LEU A 622 -11.61 -0.90 -11.31
C LEU A 622 -11.96 0.08 -12.44
N SER A 623 -13.24 0.26 -12.75
CA SER A 623 -13.67 1.11 -13.86
C SER A 623 -13.16 2.54 -13.71
N ASP A 624 -13.11 3.32 -14.79
CA ASP A 624 -12.71 4.74 -14.74
C ASP A 624 -11.28 5.00 -14.25
N ASN A 625 -10.39 4.01 -14.33
CA ASN A 625 -8.97 4.16 -13.98
C ASN A 625 -8.09 4.13 -15.24
N TYR A 626 -8.00 5.27 -15.93
CA TYR A 626 -7.27 5.43 -17.20
C TYR A 626 -5.75 5.16 -17.10
N THR A 627 -5.17 5.26 -15.90
CA THR A 627 -3.76 4.96 -15.62
C THR A 627 -3.47 3.46 -15.52
N LEU A 628 -4.50 2.61 -15.47
CA LEU A 628 -4.37 1.17 -15.24
C LEU A 628 -3.67 0.43 -16.39
N GLU A 629 -3.71 0.97 -17.62
CA GLU A 629 -2.97 0.46 -18.79
C GLU A 629 -1.48 0.25 -18.49
N GLY A 630 -0.84 1.21 -17.81
CA GLY A 630 0.57 1.12 -17.44
C GLY A 630 0.90 0.02 -16.44
N ALA A 631 -0.11 -0.51 -15.73
CA ALA A 631 0.01 -1.54 -14.71
C ALA A 631 -0.78 -2.83 -15.05
N VAL A 632 -1.22 -3.00 -16.30
CA VAL A 632 -2.05 -4.14 -16.73
C VAL A 632 -1.42 -5.49 -16.41
N LYS A 633 -0.08 -5.59 -16.51
CA LYS A 633 0.68 -6.81 -16.19
C LYS A 633 0.51 -7.25 -14.74
N LEU A 634 0.63 -6.31 -13.80
CA LEU A 634 0.46 -6.58 -12.37
C LEU A 634 -0.95 -7.08 -12.07
N LEU A 635 -1.97 -6.46 -12.69
CA LEU A 635 -3.34 -6.92 -12.57
C LEU A 635 -3.51 -8.33 -13.14
N CYS A 636 -2.95 -8.59 -14.33
CA CYS A 636 -3.00 -9.90 -14.97
C CYS A 636 -2.34 -10.99 -14.12
N ASP A 637 -1.20 -10.71 -13.49
CA ASP A 637 -0.52 -11.64 -12.60
C ASP A 637 -1.38 -11.99 -11.38
N GLY A 638 -2.11 -11.00 -10.85
CA GLY A 638 -3.09 -11.22 -9.79
C GLY A 638 -4.25 -12.11 -10.22
N LEU A 639 -4.81 -11.86 -11.41
CA LEU A 639 -5.91 -12.63 -11.98
C LEU A 639 -5.52 -14.07 -12.34
N LYS A 640 -4.27 -14.30 -12.79
CA LYS A 640 -3.73 -15.63 -13.13
C LYS A 640 -3.52 -16.54 -11.92
N SER A 641 -3.58 -16.01 -10.70
CA SER A 641 -3.41 -16.81 -9.49
C SER A 641 -4.53 -17.83 -9.31
N SER A 642 -4.16 -19.07 -8.96
CA SER A 642 -5.12 -20.12 -8.58
C SER A 642 -5.96 -19.78 -7.34
N HIS A 643 -5.54 -18.80 -6.56
CA HIS A 643 -6.27 -18.31 -5.38
C HIS A 643 -7.33 -17.25 -5.73
N CYS A 644 -7.30 -16.70 -6.95
CA CYS A 644 -8.26 -15.72 -7.40
C CYS A 644 -9.62 -16.37 -7.69
N LYS A 645 -10.64 -15.99 -6.93
CA LYS A 645 -12.02 -16.52 -7.03
C LYS A 645 -13.04 -15.43 -7.32
N LEU A 646 -12.63 -14.42 -8.11
CA LEU A 646 -13.50 -13.32 -8.51
C LEU A 646 -14.73 -13.82 -9.27
N GLN A 647 -15.88 -13.24 -8.96
CA GLN A 647 -17.17 -13.50 -9.58
C GLN A 647 -17.65 -12.30 -10.40
N ILE A 648 -17.23 -11.09 -10.04
CA ILE A 648 -17.58 -9.86 -10.75
C ILE A 648 -16.28 -9.09 -10.98
N LEU A 649 -15.98 -8.80 -12.24
CA LEU A 649 -14.83 -7.98 -12.64
C LEU A 649 -15.33 -6.88 -13.56
N LYS A 650 -15.19 -5.63 -13.11
CA LYS A 650 -15.52 -4.45 -13.90
C LYS A 650 -14.26 -3.65 -14.19
N LEU A 651 -14.02 -3.45 -15.47
CA LEU A 651 -12.83 -2.84 -16.03
C LEU A 651 -13.22 -1.83 -17.11
N ALA A 652 -14.41 -1.24 -17.00
CA ALA A 652 -14.89 -0.31 -17.99
C ALA A 652 -14.05 0.97 -17.98
N ARG A 653 -13.72 1.52 -19.15
CA ARG A 653 -13.01 2.82 -19.27
C ARG A 653 -11.63 2.82 -18.56
N CYS A 654 -10.84 1.76 -18.74
CA CYS A 654 -9.48 1.65 -18.18
C CYS A 654 -8.38 1.99 -19.19
N ASN A 655 -8.75 2.48 -20.39
CA ASN A 655 -7.86 2.81 -21.50
C ASN A 655 -7.04 1.61 -22.00
N PHE A 656 -7.58 0.39 -21.90
CA PHE A 656 -6.85 -0.78 -22.36
C PHE A 656 -6.71 -0.76 -23.88
N SER A 657 -5.47 -0.78 -24.37
CA SER A 657 -5.18 -0.91 -25.80
C SER A 657 -5.47 -2.33 -26.30
N LYS A 658 -5.43 -2.53 -27.62
CA LYS A 658 -5.56 -3.86 -28.24
C LYS A 658 -4.61 -4.89 -27.64
N ASN A 659 -3.34 -4.50 -27.41
CA ASN A 659 -2.31 -5.40 -26.90
C ASN A 659 -2.58 -5.77 -25.44
N SER A 660 -2.91 -4.78 -24.62
CA SER A 660 -3.22 -4.97 -23.20
C SER A 660 -4.50 -5.76 -23.01
N CYS A 661 -5.50 -5.58 -23.89
CA CYS A 661 -6.70 -6.41 -23.92
C CYS A 661 -6.37 -7.89 -24.19
N ALA A 662 -5.45 -8.19 -25.10
CA ALA A 662 -5.05 -9.58 -25.36
C ALA A 662 -4.41 -10.24 -24.12
N GLU A 663 -3.56 -9.51 -23.40
CA GLU A 663 -2.95 -9.98 -22.15
C GLU A 663 -4.00 -10.18 -21.04
N LEU A 664 -4.91 -9.21 -20.89
CA LEU A 664 -6.02 -9.26 -19.94
C LEU A 664 -6.96 -10.44 -20.20
N VAL A 665 -7.33 -10.65 -21.47
CA VAL A 665 -8.17 -11.77 -21.89
C VAL A 665 -7.53 -13.11 -21.53
N SER A 666 -6.21 -13.26 -21.75
CA SER A 666 -5.48 -14.44 -21.32
C SER A 666 -5.52 -14.65 -19.80
N ALA A 667 -5.47 -13.58 -19.02
CA ALA A 667 -5.58 -13.67 -17.56
C ALA A 667 -7.00 -14.05 -17.09
N ILE A 668 -8.04 -13.53 -17.77
CA ILE A 668 -9.45 -13.81 -17.46
C ILE A 668 -9.77 -15.32 -17.54
N TYR A 669 -9.10 -16.09 -18.40
CA TYR A 669 -9.31 -17.54 -18.47
C TYR A 669 -9.05 -18.24 -17.14
N SER A 670 -8.12 -17.74 -16.33
CA SER A 670 -7.79 -18.33 -15.03
C SER A 670 -8.93 -18.17 -14.01
N ILE A 671 -9.81 -17.17 -14.19
CA ILE A 671 -10.96 -16.90 -13.31
C ILE A 671 -12.31 -17.25 -13.95
N ALA A 672 -12.34 -17.62 -15.23
CA ALA A 672 -13.55 -17.94 -15.99
C ALA A 672 -14.48 -18.98 -15.32
N PRO A 673 -13.99 -20.02 -14.60
CA PRO A 673 -14.87 -20.96 -13.89
C PRO A 673 -15.68 -20.35 -12.73
N TYR A 674 -15.26 -19.18 -12.24
CA TYR A 674 -15.87 -18.47 -11.11
C TYR A 674 -16.65 -17.22 -11.56
N LEU A 675 -16.24 -16.61 -12.67
CA LEU A 675 -16.74 -15.34 -13.17
C LEU A 675 -18.22 -15.43 -13.59
N LYS A 676 -19.01 -14.46 -13.15
CA LYS A 676 -20.46 -14.30 -13.41
C LYS A 676 -20.77 -13.01 -14.15
N GLU A 677 -20.05 -11.93 -13.88
CA GLU A 677 -20.17 -10.66 -14.59
C GLU A 677 -18.79 -10.15 -15.01
N LEU A 678 -18.69 -9.75 -16.28
CA LEU A 678 -17.51 -9.14 -16.86
C LEU A 678 -17.93 -7.87 -17.61
N ASP A 679 -17.35 -6.75 -17.22
CA ASP A 679 -17.52 -5.48 -17.93
C ASP A 679 -16.17 -4.99 -18.47
N LEU A 680 -16.03 -5.00 -19.79
CA LEU A 680 -14.85 -4.49 -20.51
C LEU A 680 -15.20 -3.26 -21.35
N SER A 681 -16.37 -2.64 -21.11
CA SER A 681 -16.89 -1.55 -21.94
C SER A 681 -15.91 -0.39 -22.05
N SER A 682 -15.91 0.29 -23.20
CA SER A 682 -15.08 1.46 -23.48
C SER A 682 -13.57 1.18 -23.37
N ASN A 683 -13.14 0.01 -23.83
CA ASN A 683 -11.73 -0.34 -24.02
C ASN A 683 -11.47 -0.76 -25.48
N GLY A 684 -10.23 -0.68 -25.93
CA GLY A 684 -9.81 -0.98 -27.31
C GLY A 684 -9.75 -2.47 -27.66
N LEU A 685 -10.74 -3.27 -27.26
CA LEU A 685 -10.76 -4.74 -27.44
C LEU A 685 -10.67 -5.15 -28.92
N GLN A 686 -11.43 -4.50 -29.80
CA GLN A 686 -11.58 -4.82 -31.23
C GLN A 686 -12.08 -6.24 -31.49
N ASP A 687 -12.33 -6.57 -32.77
CA ASP A 687 -12.80 -7.90 -33.18
C ASP A 687 -11.85 -9.04 -32.76
N SER A 688 -10.53 -8.80 -32.82
CA SER A 688 -9.55 -9.83 -32.47
C SER A 688 -9.52 -10.15 -30.98
N GLY A 689 -9.66 -9.12 -30.12
CA GLY A 689 -9.69 -9.32 -28.67
C GLY A 689 -10.96 -10.04 -28.24
N LEU A 690 -12.10 -9.71 -28.86
CA LEU A 690 -13.35 -10.44 -28.62
C LEU A 690 -13.25 -11.90 -29.04
N ASN A 691 -12.68 -12.18 -30.21
CA ASN A 691 -12.51 -13.56 -30.68
C ASN A 691 -11.68 -14.39 -29.69
N GLN A 692 -10.58 -13.83 -29.18
CA GLN A 692 -9.79 -14.48 -28.14
C GLN A 692 -10.65 -14.73 -26.90
N LEU A 693 -11.30 -13.69 -26.37
CA LEU A 693 -12.14 -13.78 -25.18
C LEU A 693 -13.16 -14.91 -25.30
N LEU A 694 -13.93 -14.95 -26.37
CA LEU A 694 -14.95 -15.97 -26.58
C LEU A 694 -14.35 -17.38 -26.71
N THR A 695 -13.26 -17.54 -27.47
CA THR A 695 -12.58 -18.84 -27.63
C THR A 695 -12.19 -19.43 -26.27
N GLY A 696 -11.57 -18.64 -25.38
CA GLY A 696 -11.20 -19.18 -24.06
C GLY A 696 -12.35 -19.32 -23.07
N LEU A 697 -13.47 -18.60 -23.26
CA LEU A 697 -14.70 -18.82 -22.48
C LEU A 697 -15.40 -20.14 -22.87
N GLU A 698 -15.32 -20.56 -24.13
CA GLU A 698 -15.85 -21.86 -24.59
C GLU A 698 -15.12 -23.04 -23.92
N ASP A 699 -13.80 -22.93 -23.76
CA ASP A 699 -12.96 -24.01 -23.23
C ASP A 699 -13.01 -24.18 -21.69
N SER A 700 -13.63 -23.25 -20.95
CA SER A 700 -13.38 -23.08 -19.50
C SER A 700 -14.53 -23.41 -18.53
N TYR A 701 -15.59 -24.13 -18.96
CA TYR A 701 -16.80 -24.37 -18.14
C TYR A 701 -17.34 -23.07 -17.51
N CYS A 702 -17.38 -22.00 -18.30
CA CYS A 702 -17.61 -20.67 -17.81
C CYS A 702 -19.03 -20.48 -17.24
N LYS A 703 -19.13 -19.77 -16.10
CA LYS A 703 -20.40 -19.44 -15.41
C LYS A 703 -20.88 -18.01 -15.70
N LEU A 704 -20.33 -17.36 -16.72
CA LEU A 704 -20.62 -15.98 -17.06
C LEU A 704 -22.10 -15.81 -17.42
N LYS A 705 -22.76 -14.87 -16.73
CA LYS A 705 -24.16 -14.52 -16.90
C LYS A 705 -24.34 -13.15 -17.56
N SER A 706 -23.43 -12.23 -17.31
CA SER A 706 -23.46 -10.87 -17.84
C SER A 706 -22.13 -10.52 -18.49
N LEU A 707 -22.17 -10.09 -19.75
CA LEU A 707 -21.01 -9.63 -20.51
C LEU A 707 -21.33 -8.26 -21.12
N LYS A 708 -20.55 -7.25 -20.72
CA LYS A 708 -20.70 -5.88 -21.20
C LYS A 708 -19.49 -5.46 -22.02
N LEU A 709 -19.77 -5.07 -23.26
CA LEU A 709 -18.79 -4.76 -24.31
C LEU A 709 -19.19 -3.50 -25.08
N ALA A 710 -19.89 -2.57 -24.42
CA ALA A 710 -20.28 -1.32 -25.06
C ALA A 710 -19.02 -0.52 -25.45
N TRP A 711 -19.02 0.17 -26.58
CA TRP A 711 -17.87 0.98 -27.02
C TRP A 711 -16.52 0.24 -27.10
N CYS A 712 -16.50 -1.02 -27.54
CA CYS A 712 -15.30 -1.85 -27.62
C CYS A 712 -14.63 -1.87 -29.00
N ASN A 713 -15.04 -0.99 -29.91
CA ASN A 713 -14.63 -0.94 -31.32
C ASN A 713 -14.89 -2.26 -32.07
N LEU A 714 -16.05 -2.87 -31.81
CA LEU A 714 -16.48 -4.10 -32.46
C LEU A 714 -17.16 -3.80 -33.81
N SER A 715 -16.97 -4.68 -34.78
CA SER A 715 -17.57 -4.60 -36.12
C SER A 715 -18.48 -5.79 -36.42
N GLN A 716 -19.00 -5.86 -37.65
CA GLN A 716 -19.76 -7.00 -38.18
C GLN A 716 -19.06 -8.36 -37.93
N LYS A 717 -17.71 -8.40 -37.95
CA LYS A 717 -16.94 -9.64 -37.72
C LYS A 717 -17.15 -10.18 -36.30
N SER A 718 -17.25 -9.31 -35.31
CA SER A 718 -17.54 -9.67 -33.92
C SER A 718 -18.87 -10.41 -33.78
N CYS A 719 -19.88 -10.04 -34.56
CA CYS A 719 -21.16 -10.74 -34.57
C CYS A 719 -21.05 -12.20 -35.02
N ASN A 720 -20.12 -12.53 -35.91
CA ASN A 720 -19.88 -13.91 -36.33
C ASN A 720 -19.30 -14.76 -35.19
N PHE A 721 -18.34 -14.21 -34.44
CA PHE A 721 -17.75 -14.88 -33.28
C PHE A 721 -18.79 -15.08 -32.18
N LEU A 722 -19.59 -14.05 -31.87
CA LEU A 722 -20.70 -14.15 -30.91
C LEU A 722 -21.76 -15.16 -31.35
N SER A 723 -22.11 -15.18 -32.64
CA SER A 723 -23.06 -16.16 -33.20
C SER A 723 -22.56 -17.59 -33.00
N SER A 724 -21.27 -17.83 -33.26
CA SER A 724 -20.62 -19.12 -33.05
C SER A 724 -20.64 -19.51 -31.57
N PHE A 725 -20.29 -18.58 -30.68
CA PHE A 725 -20.32 -18.76 -29.23
C PHE A 725 -21.71 -19.12 -28.69
N LEU A 726 -22.74 -18.39 -29.13
CA LEU A 726 -24.13 -18.66 -28.76
C LEU A 726 -24.64 -20.00 -29.30
N LYS A 727 -24.09 -20.50 -30.41
CA LYS A 727 -24.47 -21.80 -30.99
C LYS A 727 -23.74 -22.99 -30.36
N ALA A 728 -22.43 -22.86 -30.15
CA ALA A 728 -21.56 -23.91 -29.63
C ALA A 728 -21.94 -24.28 -28.19
N SER A 729 -22.41 -23.30 -27.43
CA SER A 729 -22.57 -23.42 -25.99
C SER A 729 -23.90 -24.03 -25.57
N SER A 730 -24.05 -25.36 -25.64
CA SER A 730 -25.15 -26.02 -24.92
C SER A 730 -25.12 -25.79 -23.40
N GLU A 731 -23.97 -25.34 -22.87
CA GLU A 731 -23.71 -25.08 -21.45
C GLU A 731 -23.66 -23.60 -21.06
N SER A 732 -23.73 -22.65 -22.01
CA SER A 732 -23.62 -21.22 -21.68
C SER A 732 -24.76 -20.79 -20.75
N GLN A 733 -24.39 -19.97 -19.77
CA GLN A 733 -25.28 -19.36 -18.78
C GLN A 733 -25.48 -17.86 -19.05
N LEU A 734 -25.03 -17.37 -20.21
CA LEU A 734 -25.10 -15.95 -20.55
C LEU A 734 -26.57 -15.53 -20.71
N THR A 735 -26.99 -14.64 -19.84
CA THR A 735 -28.36 -14.08 -19.79
C THR A 735 -28.39 -12.61 -20.17
N GLU A 736 -27.28 -11.89 -20.08
CA GLU A 736 -27.18 -10.48 -20.41
C GLU A 736 -25.96 -10.22 -21.30
N LEU A 737 -26.19 -9.51 -22.40
CA LEU A 737 -25.16 -9.09 -23.34
C LEU A 737 -25.41 -7.64 -23.75
N ASP A 738 -24.43 -6.78 -23.48
CA ASP A 738 -24.44 -5.39 -23.92
C ASP A 738 -23.37 -5.16 -25.00
N LEU A 739 -23.80 -4.81 -26.21
CA LEU A 739 -22.95 -4.48 -27.36
C LEU A 739 -23.14 -3.03 -27.81
N SER A 740 -23.74 -2.18 -26.97
CA SER A 740 -24.13 -0.84 -27.35
C SER A 740 -22.98 -0.02 -27.92
N ASN A 741 -23.28 0.84 -28.89
CA ASN A 741 -22.36 1.78 -29.52
C ASN A 741 -21.13 1.11 -30.17
N ASN A 742 -21.31 -0.10 -30.69
CA ASN A 742 -20.36 -0.73 -31.60
C ASN A 742 -20.88 -0.64 -33.03
N ASP A 743 -19.99 -0.58 -34.00
CA ASP A 743 -20.34 -0.36 -35.40
C ASP A 743 -20.70 -1.68 -36.11
N LEU A 744 -21.70 -2.39 -35.56
CA LEU A 744 -22.08 -3.76 -35.94
C LEU A 744 -22.82 -3.83 -37.29
N GLN A 745 -23.68 -2.86 -37.57
CA GLN A 745 -24.51 -2.76 -38.78
C GLN A 745 -25.51 -3.92 -38.97
N SER A 746 -26.48 -3.76 -39.87
CA SER A 746 -27.50 -4.79 -40.16
C SER A 746 -26.91 -6.13 -40.62
N SER A 747 -25.83 -6.12 -41.40
CA SER A 747 -25.14 -7.35 -41.84
C SER A 747 -24.49 -8.10 -40.67
N GLY A 748 -23.94 -7.40 -39.68
CA GLY A 748 -23.49 -8.02 -38.43
C GLY A 748 -24.66 -8.60 -37.63
N ILE A 749 -25.75 -7.86 -37.53
CA ILE A 749 -26.95 -8.32 -36.81
C ILE A 749 -27.57 -9.56 -37.47
N GLU A 750 -27.53 -9.69 -38.79
CA GLU A 750 -27.93 -10.91 -39.49
C GLU A 750 -27.12 -12.13 -39.01
N LEU A 751 -25.79 -11.99 -38.90
CA LEU A 751 -24.90 -13.04 -38.39
C LEU A 751 -25.23 -13.39 -36.92
N LEU A 752 -25.40 -12.37 -36.07
CA LEU A 752 -25.75 -12.55 -34.66
C LEU A 752 -27.12 -13.23 -34.50
N SER A 753 -28.08 -12.87 -35.35
CA SER A 753 -29.45 -13.40 -35.35
C SER A 753 -29.46 -14.92 -35.56
N ALA A 754 -28.55 -15.46 -36.37
CA ALA A 754 -28.41 -16.90 -36.55
C ALA A 754 -28.03 -17.63 -35.23
N GLY A 755 -27.31 -16.97 -34.32
CA GLY A 755 -26.98 -17.49 -33.00
C GLY A 755 -28.14 -17.34 -32.01
N LEU A 756 -28.81 -16.19 -32.02
CA LEU A 756 -29.98 -15.92 -31.18
C LEU A 756 -31.16 -16.87 -31.47
N GLY A 757 -31.36 -17.22 -32.74
CA GLY A 757 -32.39 -18.17 -33.18
C GLY A 757 -32.11 -19.63 -32.79
N ASN A 758 -30.96 -19.93 -32.18
CA ASN A 758 -30.69 -21.27 -31.66
C ASN A 758 -31.57 -21.55 -30.43
N PRO A 759 -32.35 -22.65 -30.39
CA PRO A 759 -33.20 -23.00 -29.25
C PRO A 759 -32.47 -23.17 -27.90
N LYS A 760 -31.14 -23.35 -27.92
CA LYS A 760 -30.31 -23.46 -26.71
C LYS A 760 -29.83 -22.11 -26.17
N CYS A 761 -30.03 -21.01 -26.92
CA CYS A 761 -29.66 -19.67 -26.47
C CYS A 761 -30.57 -19.22 -25.32
N LYS A 762 -29.96 -18.87 -24.18
CA LYS A 762 -30.66 -18.48 -22.93
C LYS A 762 -30.65 -16.97 -22.67
N LEU A 763 -30.25 -16.17 -23.66
CA LEU A 763 -30.10 -14.73 -23.49
C LEU A 763 -31.45 -14.08 -23.14
N GLU A 764 -31.48 -13.32 -22.06
CA GLU A 764 -32.68 -12.64 -21.55
C GLU A 764 -32.64 -11.13 -21.82
N ILE A 765 -31.46 -10.51 -21.78
CA ILE A 765 -31.25 -9.08 -21.98
C ILE A 765 -30.20 -8.90 -23.09
N LEU A 766 -30.58 -8.17 -24.13
CA LEU A 766 -29.69 -7.79 -25.22
C LEU A 766 -29.78 -6.29 -25.44
N SER A 767 -28.64 -5.60 -25.34
CA SER A 767 -28.53 -4.19 -25.72
C SER A 767 -27.74 -4.02 -27.00
N LEU A 768 -28.38 -3.43 -27.99
CA LEU A 768 -27.86 -3.10 -29.31
C LEU A 768 -28.07 -1.59 -29.60
N SER A 769 -28.13 -0.79 -28.54
CA SER A 769 -28.30 0.65 -28.66
C SER A 769 -27.16 1.25 -29.48
N GLY A 770 -27.42 2.13 -30.45
CA GLY A 770 -26.35 2.82 -31.19
C GLY A 770 -25.53 1.94 -32.15
N CYS A 771 -26.05 0.83 -32.65
CA CYS A 771 -25.31 -0.16 -33.42
C CYS A 771 -25.41 -0.03 -34.95
N MET A 772 -25.98 1.08 -35.45
CA MET A 772 -26.27 1.34 -36.87
C MET A 772 -27.18 0.29 -37.52
N ILE A 773 -28.23 -0.10 -36.81
CA ILE A 773 -29.18 -1.13 -37.26
C ILE A 773 -30.27 -0.47 -38.12
N THR A 774 -30.47 -1.02 -39.32
CA THR A 774 -31.54 -0.64 -40.25
C THR A 774 -32.70 -1.62 -40.20
N GLU A 775 -33.72 -1.40 -41.04
CA GLU A 775 -34.88 -2.27 -41.20
C GLU A 775 -34.52 -3.75 -41.48
N GLU A 776 -33.46 -4.00 -42.25
CA GLU A 776 -32.97 -5.34 -42.58
C GLU A 776 -32.47 -6.10 -41.34
N GLY A 777 -31.73 -5.40 -40.46
CA GLY A 777 -31.24 -5.97 -39.21
C GLY A 777 -32.38 -6.28 -38.24
N CYS A 778 -33.39 -5.41 -38.15
CA CYS A 778 -34.60 -5.67 -37.36
C CYS A 778 -35.41 -6.86 -37.90
N SER A 779 -35.48 -7.02 -39.22
CA SER A 779 -36.13 -8.18 -39.84
C SER A 779 -35.42 -9.49 -39.48
N SER A 780 -34.09 -9.48 -39.49
CA SER A 780 -33.25 -10.61 -39.07
C SER A 780 -33.48 -10.98 -37.60
N LEU A 781 -33.48 -9.98 -36.71
CA LEU A 781 -33.79 -10.16 -35.29
C LEU A 781 -35.20 -10.72 -35.09
N ALA A 782 -36.22 -10.21 -35.79
CA ALA A 782 -37.59 -10.71 -35.71
C ALA A 782 -37.67 -12.19 -36.13
N SER A 783 -36.91 -12.59 -37.16
CA SER A 783 -36.83 -13.99 -37.58
C SER A 783 -36.18 -14.87 -36.51
N ALA A 784 -35.11 -14.41 -35.88
CA ALA A 784 -34.46 -15.11 -34.77
C ALA A 784 -35.40 -15.27 -33.57
N LEU A 785 -36.16 -14.21 -33.21
CA LEU A 785 -37.12 -14.26 -32.11
C LEU A 785 -38.28 -15.22 -32.38
N ARG A 786 -38.77 -15.34 -33.62
CA ARG A 786 -39.76 -16.39 -33.98
C ARG A 786 -39.18 -17.80 -33.86
N SER A 787 -37.90 -17.96 -34.18
CA SER A 787 -37.22 -19.26 -34.13
C SER A 787 -36.89 -19.71 -32.69
N ASN A 788 -36.70 -18.75 -31.78
CA ASN A 788 -36.46 -18.97 -30.35
C ASN A 788 -37.26 -17.96 -29.49
N PRO A 789 -38.58 -18.17 -29.32
CA PRO A 789 -39.48 -17.15 -28.76
C PRO A 789 -39.39 -17.01 -27.23
N SER A 790 -38.81 -17.97 -26.50
CA SER A 790 -39.09 -18.12 -25.07
C SER A 790 -38.17 -17.41 -24.07
N HIS A 791 -36.99 -16.90 -24.49
CA HIS A 791 -35.94 -16.47 -23.54
C HIS A 791 -35.70 -14.96 -23.45
N LEU A 792 -35.63 -14.23 -24.58
CA LEU A 792 -35.33 -12.78 -24.54
C LEU A 792 -36.50 -11.99 -23.93
N LYS A 793 -36.22 -11.23 -22.86
CA LYS A 793 -37.16 -10.41 -22.08
C LYS A 793 -36.95 -8.91 -22.31
N LYS A 794 -35.72 -8.46 -22.59
CA LYS A 794 -35.40 -7.07 -22.89
C LYS A 794 -34.53 -6.98 -24.14
N LEU A 795 -34.95 -6.12 -25.07
CA LEU A 795 -34.18 -5.75 -26.25
C LEU A 795 -34.11 -4.23 -26.34
N ASP A 796 -32.90 -3.68 -26.31
CA ASP A 796 -32.67 -2.25 -26.54
C ASP A 796 -32.09 -2.00 -27.94
N LEU A 797 -32.86 -1.30 -28.76
CA LEU A 797 -32.54 -0.83 -30.10
C LEU A 797 -32.55 0.71 -30.20
N SER A 798 -32.53 1.43 -29.07
CA SER A 798 -32.41 2.89 -29.06
C SER A 798 -31.20 3.36 -29.88
N TYR A 799 -31.27 4.57 -30.41
CA TYR A 799 -30.24 5.15 -31.27
C TYR A 799 -29.92 4.30 -32.51
N ASN A 800 -30.93 3.79 -33.20
CA ASN A 800 -30.79 3.08 -34.48
C ASN A 800 -31.83 3.59 -35.51
N HIS A 801 -31.89 2.98 -36.69
CA HIS A 801 -32.91 3.25 -37.71
C HIS A 801 -33.74 2.00 -38.05
N PRO A 802 -34.56 1.49 -37.12
CA PRO A 802 -35.25 0.21 -37.27
C PRO A 802 -36.34 0.20 -38.37
N GLY A 803 -36.71 1.36 -38.93
CA GLY A 803 -37.73 1.47 -39.98
C GLY A 803 -39.12 0.98 -39.56
N MET A 804 -39.96 0.62 -40.54
CA MET A 804 -41.32 0.12 -40.31
C MET A 804 -41.35 -1.34 -39.82
N SER A 805 -40.33 -2.13 -40.14
CA SER A 805 -40.22 -3.54 -39.69
C SER A 805 -40.00 -3.74 -38.19
N ALA A 806 -39.88 -2.66 -37.40
CA ALA A 806 -39.95 -2.71 -35.94
C ALA A 806 -41.21 -3.43 -35.42
N GLY A 807 -42.35 -3.32 -36.13
CA GLY A 807 -43.58 -4.04 -35.77
C GLY A 807 -43.43 -5.57 -35.82
N GLY A 808 -42.50 -6.07 -36.63
CA GLY A 808 -42.16 -7.49 -36.74
C GLY A 808 -41.52 -8.07 -35.47
N LEU A 809 -40.83 -7.25 -34.67
CA LEU A 809 -40.23 -7.67 -33.40
C LEU A 809 -41.29 -7.84 -32.31
N ILE A 810 -42.30 -6.97 -32.30
CA ILE A 810 -43.42 -7.03 -31.37
C ILE A 810 -44.31 -8.24 -31.71
N SER A 811 -44.62 -8.45 -32.99
CA SER A 811 -45.42 -9.60 -33.42
C SER A 811 -44.72 -10.93 -33.19
N ALA A 812 -43.42 -11.01 -33.42
CA ALA A 812 -42.61 -12.21 -33.16
C ALA A 812 -42.60 -12.65 -31.68
N LYS A 813 -42.89 -11.74 -30.75
CA LYS A 813 -42.93 -12.03 -29.30
C LYS A 813 -44.33 -12.19 -28.73
N ASN A 814 -45.34 -11.56 -29.32
CA ASN A 814 -46.75 -11.69 -28.90
C ASN A 814 -47.31 -13.12 -29.04
N GLU A 815 -46.62 -14.02 -29.75
CA GLU A 815 -46.95 -15.45 -29.80
C GLU A 815 -46.64 -16.18 -28.46
N ASP A 816 -45.85 -15.58 -27.56
CA ASP A 816 -45.44 -16.12 -26.27
C ASP A 816 -45.98 -15.22 -25.13
N SER A 817 -46.76 -15.76 -24.18
CA SER A 817 -47.51 -14.98 -23.16
C SER A 817 -46.66 -14.31 -22.05
N ARG A 818 -45.39 -13.99 -22.29
CA ARG A 818 -44.43 -13.44 -21.30
C ARG A 818 -44.15 -11.95 -21.55
N PRO A 819 -43.88 -11.15 -20.49
CA PRO A 819 -43.56 -9.73 -20.66
C PRO A 819 -42.22 -9.53 -21.40
N PHE A 820 -42.26 -8.75 -22.49
CA PHE A 820 -41.11 -8.36 -23.31
C PHE A 820 -41.00 -6.83 -23.39
N LEU A 821 -39.83 -6.29 -23.03
CA LEU A 821 -39.53 -4.86 -23.10
C LEU A 821 -38.68 -4.56 -24.33
N LEU A 822 -39.25 -3.81 -25.27
CA LEU A 822 -38.55 -3.31 -26.46
C LEU A 822 -38.32 -1.80 -26.32
N MET A 823 -37.07 -1.38 -26.33
CA MET A 823 -36.68 0.04 -26.35
C MET A 823 -36.20 0.39 -27.76
N MET A 824 -36.68 1.50 -28.32
CA MET A 824 -36.31 1.92 -29.69
C MET A 824 -36.04 3.41 -29.82
N ASP A 825 -36.59 4.24 -28.94
CA ASP A 825 -36.43 5.68 -29.03
C ASP A 825 -35.22 6.13 -28.18
N PRO A 826 -34.44 7.12 -28.64
CA PRO A 826 -34.56 7.83 -29.92
C PRO A 826 -34.23 6.95 -31.15
N LYS A 827 -34.89 7.16 -32.29
CA LYS A 827 -34.58 6.47 -33.57
C LYS A 827 -34.57 7.42 -34.75
N GLY A 828 -33.84 7.09 -35.81
CA GLY A 828 -33.72 7.94 -36.99
C GLY A 828 -32.52 7.60 -37.87
N GLU A 829 -32.56 8.08 -39.11
CA GLU A 829 -31.53 7.84 -40.14
C GLU A 829 -30.16 8.39 -39.72
N GLN A 830 -30.13 9.46 -38.93
CA GLN A 830 -28.89 10.04 -38.40
C GLN A 830 -28.06 9.05 -37.58
N PHE A 831 -28.69 8.00 -37.01
CA PHE A 831 -28.01 6.99 -36.20
C PHE A 831 -27.30 5.90 -37.01
N ILE A 832 -27.35 5.97 -38.35
CA ILE A 832 -26.62 5.07 -39.25
C ILE A 832 -25.21 5.61 -39.58
N LYS A 833 -24.85 6.79 -39.08
CA LYS A 833 -23.49 7.31 -39.19
C LYS A 833 -22.54 6.55 -38.25
N ALA A 834 -21.28 6.41 -38.65
CA ALA A 834 -20.26 5.76 -37.83
C ALA A 834 -19.78 6.66 -36.68
N GLY A 835 -19.34 6.04 -35.58
CA GLY A 835 -18.74 6.74 -34.43
C GLY A 835 -19.64 7.78 -33.74
N MET A 836 -19.04 8.75 -33.03
CA MET A 836 -19.78 9.74 -32.24
C MET A 836 -20.63 10.71 -33.06
N LYS A 837 -20.34 10.87 -34.36
CA LYS A 837 -21.08 11.76 -35.27
C LYS A 837 -22.56 11.42 -35.40
N LYS A 838 -22.94 10.18 -35.09
CA LYS A 838 -24.35 9.75 -35.06
C LYS A 838 -25.17 10.43 -33.96
N TYR A 839 -24.51 11.01 -32.96
CA TYR A 839 -25.11 11.80 -31.88
C TYR A 839 -25.00 13.31 -32.13
N ALA A 840 -24.62 13.74 -33.34
CA ALA A 840 -24.45 15.14 -33.68
C ALA A 840 -25.71 15.95 -33.35
N CYS A 841 -25.58 16.97 -32.51
CA CYS A 841 -26.63 17.94 -32.22
C CYS A 841 -26.36 19.27 -32.92
N MET A 842 -27.44 19.94 -33.34
CA MET A 842 -27.35 21.31 -33.84
C MET A 842 -27.57 22.28 -32.69
N LEU A 843 -26.59 23.15 -32.47
CA LEU A 843 -26.57 24.11 -31.38
C LEU A 843 -26.52 25.54 -31.93
N THR A 844 -27.19 26.45 -31.24
CA THR A 844 -27.15 27.89 -31.52
C THR A 844 -26.97 28.68 -30.23
N LEU A 845 -26.13 29.70 -30.30
CA LEU A 845 -25.84 30.59 -29.16
C LEU A 845 -27.07 31.45 -28.85
N ASP A 846 -27.37 31.65 -27.57
CA ASP A 846 -28.51 32.47 -27.13
C ASP A 846 -28.12 33.95 -26.92
N PRO A 847 -28.60 34.88 -27.77
CA PRO A 847 -28.36 36.31 -27.58
C PRO A 847 -28.92 36.86 -26.25
N LYS A 848 -29.87 36.16 -25.61
CA LYS A 848 -30.43 36.56 -24.31
C LYS A 848 -29.46 36.31 -23.15
N THR A 849 -28.54 35.37 -23.30
CA THR A 849 -27.55 35.03 -22.26
C THR A 849 -26.22 35.74 -22.49
N ALA A 850 -25.88 36.05 -23.75
CA ALA A 850 -24.59 36.61 -24.14
C ALA A 850 -24.21 37.89 -23.37
N HIS A 851 -23.01 37.89 -22.78
CA HIS A 851 -22.43 39.09 -22.17
C HIS A 851 -22.28 40.23 -23.20
N LYS A 852 -22.37 41.50 -22.76
CA LYS A 852 -22.34 42.66 -23.68
C LYS A 852 -20.99 42.87 -24.39
N SER A 853 -19.90 42.28 -23.92
CA SER A 853 -18.60 42.27 -24.61
C SER A 853 -18.44 41.15 -25.66
N LEU A 854 -19.47 40.34 -25.85
CA LEU A 854 -19.45 39.23 -26.81
C LEU A 854 -20.31 39.56 -28.02
N LYS A 855 -19.73 39.44 -29.22
CA LYS A 855 -20.46 39.59 -30.48
C LYS A 855 -20.80 38.22 -31.06
N LEU A 856 -22.10 37.98 -31.22
CA LEU A 856 -22.62 36.81 -31.94
C LEU A 856 -22.69 37.08 -33.45
N SER A 857 -22.29 36.10 -34.25
CA SER A 857 -22.25 36.16 -35.72
C SER A 857 -22.47 34.76 -36.32
N GLU A 858 -22.46 34.67 -37.67
CA GLU A 858 -22.68 33.41 -38.41
C GLU A 858 -23.98 32.70 -37.95
N ASP A 859 -25.11 33.42 -37.99
CA ASP A 859 -26.42 32.93 -37.52
C ASP A 859 -26.42 32.42 -36.07
N ASN A 860 -25.70 33.11 -35.19
CA ASN A 860 -25.46 32.73 -33.78
C ASN A 860 -24.70 31.40 -33.63
N ARG A 861 -23.84 31.05 -34.57
CA ARG A 861 -22.94 29.89 -34.45
C ARG A 861 -21.52 30.29 -34.06
N ARG A 862 -21.17 31.57 -34.15
CA ARG A 862 -19.87 32.10 -33.75
C ARG A 862 -20.01 33.17 -32.70
N VAL A 863 -19.23 33.07 -31.63
CA VAL A 863 -19.04 34.12 -30.62
C VAL A 863 -17.60 34.60 -30.63
N MET A 864 -17.42 35.92 -30.58
CA MET A 864 -16.10 36.53 -30.45
C MET A 864 -16.10 37.61 -29.37
N SER A 865 -14.99 37.72 -28.66
CA SER A 865 -14.75 38.86 -27.76
C SER A 865 -14.46 40.13 -28.57
N THR A 866 -15.02 41.26 -28.15
CA THR A 866 -14.86 42.56 -28.79
C THR A 866 -14.75 43.67 -27.73
N GLU A 867 -14.00 44.71 -28.05
CA GLU A 867 -13.92 45.92 -27.21
C GLU A 867 -15.21 46.75 -27.27
N ASP A 868 -16.03 46.57 -28.32
CA ASP A 868 -17.29 47.29 -28.49
C ASP A 868 -18.40 46.65 -27.63
N ILE A 869 -19.09 47.46 -26.82
CA ILE A 869 -20.26 47.01 -26.06
C ILE A 869 -21.42 46.79 -27.03
N GLN A 870 -21.91 45.56 -27.12
CA GLN A 870 -23.03 45.19 -27.99
C GLN A 870 -24.35 45.74 -27.44
N ASP A 871 -25.18 46.26 -28.34
CA ASP A 871 -26.51 46.82 -28.04
C ASP A 871 -27.57 45.72 -27.84
N TYR A 872 -27.31 44.83 -26.88
CA TYR A 872 -28.24 43.79 -26.49
C TYR A 872 -29.22 44.32 -25.43
N LEU A 873 -30.51 44.11 -25.66
CA LEU A 873 -31.56 44.43 -24.69
C LEU A 873 -31.30 43.73 -23.35
N ASP A 874 -31.49 44.44 -22.24
CA ASP A 874 -31.34 43.86 -20.90
C ASP A 874 -32.30 42.67 -20.72
N HIS A 875 -31.81 41.59 -20.10
CA HIS A 875 -32.54 40.34 -19.92
C HIS A 875 -32.08 39.66 -18.62
N PRO A 876 -32.97 39.03 -17.82
CA PRO A 876 -32.60 38.40 -16.55
C PRO A 876 -31.56 37.28 -16.68
N GLU A 877 -31.57 36.56 -17.80
CA GLU A 877 -30.62 35.48 -18.10
C GLU A 877 -29.26 35.96 -18.65
N ARG A 878 -29.04 37.28 -18.76
CA ARG A 878 -27.80 37.82 -19.34
C ARG A 878 -26.66 37.73 -18.34
N PHE A 879 -25.52 37.18 -18.76
CA PHE A 879 -24.30 37.28 -17.97
C PHE A 879 -23.81 38.72 -17.92
N GLU A 880 -23.55 39.26 -16.72
CA GLU A 880 -23.12 40.65 -16.52
C GLU A 880 -21.66 40.80 -16.07
N MET A 881 -21.07 39.74 -15.51
CA MET A 881 -19.72 39.80 -14.95
C MET A 881 -18.64 39.18 -15.83
N PHE A 882 -18.91 38.00 -16.38
CA PHE A 882 -17.96 37.24 -17.17
C PHE A 882 -18.41 37.18 -18.63
N PRO A 883 -17.49 37.28 -19.61
CA PRO A 883 -17.78 37.17 -21.03
C PRO A 883 -18.20 35.74 -21.40
N GLN A 884 -19.45 35.39 -21.08
CA GLN A 884 -20.04 34.06 -21.27
C GLN A 884 -21.29 34.11 -22.13
N VAL A 885 -21.57 32.99 -22.79
CA VAL A 885 -22.81 32.76 -23.54
C VAL A 885 -23.19 31.27 -23.48
N MET A 886 -24.48 31.00 -23.30
CA MET A 886 -25.05 29.66 -23.38
C MET A 886 -25.69 29.40 -24.73
N CYS A 887 -25.83 28.13 -25.12
CA CYS A 887 -26.70 27.74 -26.23
C CYS A 887 -28.17 27.77 -25.83
N LYS A 888 -29.06 27.88 -26.82
CA LYS A 888 -30.51 27.87 -26.63
C LYS A 888 -31.05 26.48 -26.35
N GLU A 889 -30.46 25.47 -26.98
CA GLU A 889 -30.91 24.09 -26.93
C GLU A 889 -30.41 23.43 -25.64
N ASP A 890 -31.32 22.75 -24.95
CA ASP A 890 -30.98 21.86 -23.85
C ASP A 890 -30.55 20.48 -24.39
N LEU A 891 -29.61 19.86 -23.70
CA LEU A 891 -29.11 18.54 -24.03
C LEU A 891 -29.80 17.48 -23.18
N SER A 892 -30.23 16.40 -23.84
CA SER A 892 -30.78 15.20 -23.22
C SER A 892 -30.37 13.95 -24.01
N GLY A 893 -30.20 12.82 -23.31
CA GLY A 893 -29.68 11.60 -23.94
C GLY A 893 -28.22 11.74 -24.38
N ARG A 894 -27.88 11.07 -25.49
CA ARG A 894 -26.56 11.16 -26.12
C ARG A 894 -26.48 12.32 -27.10
N CYS A 895 -25.53 13.23 -26.89
CA CYS A 895 -25.26 14.38 -27.74
C CYS A 895 -23.77 14.50 -28.05
N TYR A 896 -23.44 14.94 -29.27
CA TYR A 896 -22.09 15.22 -29.70
C TYR A 896 -22.05 16.54 -30.47
N TRP A 897 -21.06 17.39 -30.19
CA TRP A 897 -20.83 18.60 -30.97
C TRP A 897 -19.34 18.92 -31.02
N GLU A 898 -18.97 19.72 -32.01
CA GLU A 898 -17.58 20.16 -32.21
C GLU A 898 -17.50 21.68 -32.20
N VAL A 899 -16.44 22.21 -31.61
CA VAL A 899 -16.15 23.64 -31.61
C VAL A 899 -14.76 23.91 -32.15
N LYS A 900 -14.64 24.95 -32.97
CA LYS A 900 -13.36 25.50 -33.42
C LYS A 900 -13.00 26.68 -32.53
N CYS A 901 -11.76 26.71 -32.06
CA CYS A 901 -11.25 27.65 -31.08
C CYS A 901 -10.01 28.37 -31.63
N GLU A 902 -10.08 29.69 -31.72
CA GLU A 902 -8.94 30.48 -32.24
C GLU A 902 -7.93 30.88 -31.16
N ARG A 903 -8.34 30.92 -29.88
CA ARG A 903 -7.47 31.27 -28.74
C ARG A 903 -7.74 30.38 -27.53
N LYS A 904 -7.99 30.97 -26.34
CA LYS A 904 -8.08 30.29 -25.04
C LYS A 904 -9.50 30.36 -24.45
N PRO A 905 -10.53 29.86 -25.14
CA PRO A 905 -11.87 29.80 -24.55
C PRO A 905 -11.92 28.71 -23.47
N GLU A 906 -12.89 28.82 -22.56
CA GLU A 906 -13.38 27.65 -21.82
C GLU A 906 -14.67 27.14 -22.47
N ILE A 907 -14.73 25.82 -22.64
CA ILE A 907 -15.81 25.09 -23.27
C ILE A 907 -16.42 24.17 -22.23
N GLY A 908 -17.72 24.23 -22.03
CA GLY A 908 -18.34 23.38 -21.03
C GLY A 908 -19.83 23.22 -21.19
N VAL A 909 -20.42 22.67 -20.14
CA VAL A 909 -21.86 22.55 -19.97
C VAL A 909 -22.24 23.00 -18.57
N THR A 910 -23.47 23.48 -18.43
CA THR A 910 -23.99 24.00 -17.17
C THR A 910 -25.47 23.72 -17.02
N TYR A 911 -25.93 23.61 -15.78
CA TYR A 911 -27.35 23.75 -15.49
C TYR A 911 -27.81 25.20 -15.70
N PRO A 912 -29.12 25.43 -15.95
CA PRO A 912 -29.65 26.77 -16.18
C PRO A 912 -29.47 27.71 -14.97
N GLU A 913 -29.37 27.17 -13.75
CA GLU A 913 -29.26 27.92 -12.50
C GLU A 913 -27.88 28.56 -12.25
N ILE A 914 -26.91 28.42 -13.16
CA ILE A 914 -25.63 29.12 -13.02
C ILE A 914 -25.85 30.63 -12.90
N GLU A 915 -25.19 31.22 -11.91
CA GLU A 915 -25.39 32.60 -11.52
C GLU A 915 -25.04 33.58 -12.64
N ARG A 916 -25.88 34.60 -12.83
CA ARG A 916 -25.75 35.60 -13.91
C ARG A 916 -25.08 36.89 -13.44
N LYS A 917 -25.23 37.19 -12.14
CA LYS A 917 -24.82 38.42 -11.43
C LYS A 917 -24.45 38.04 -10.00
N GLU A 918 -23.39 38.61 -9.44
CA GLU A 918 -22.95 38.31 -8.07
C GLU A 918 -23.34 39.45 -7.10
N ASP A 919 -24.04 39.13 -6.01
CA ASP A 919 -24.37 40.08 -4.94
C ASP A 919 -23.17 40.26 -3.99
N GLY A 920 -22.20 41.10 -4.38
CA GLY A 920 -21.31 41.80 -3.45
C GLY A 920 -20.17 41.01 -2.77
N ILE A 921 -19.70 39.90 -3.34
CA ILE A 921 -18.51 39.17 -2.84
C ILE A 921 -17.35 39.28 -3.84
N SER A 922 -16.10 39.12 -3.36
CA SER A 922 -14.87 39.34 -4.13
C SER A 922 -14.74 38.40 -5.34
N VAL A 923 -14.04 38.87 -6.38
CA VAL A 923 -13.73 38.14 -7.64
C VAL A 923 -13.12 36.73 -7.42
N TYR A 924 -12.61 36.45 -6.22
CA TYR A 924 -12.05 35.15 -5.85
C TYR A 924 -13.09 34.07 -5.51
N ASP A 925 -14.37 34.42 -5.33
CA ASP A 925 -15.48 33.49 -5.02
C ASP A 925 -16.51 33.35 -6.16
N ALA A 926 -16.11 33.74 -7.38
CA ALA A 926 -16.97 33.90 -8.56
C ALA A 926 -17.78 32.67 -8.98
N GLN A 927 -18.94 32.45 -8.34
CA GLN A 927 -19.87 31.36 -8.66
C GLN A 927 -20.50 31.51 -10.05
N ALA A 928 -20.45 32.70 -10.65
CA ALA A 928 -20.99 32.98 -11.97
C ALA A 928 -20.13 32.45 -13.14
N GLN A 929 -18.85 32.12 -12.92
CA GLN A 929 -17.96 31.62 -13.99
C GLN A 929 -18.13 30.11 -14.20
N ILE A 930 -18.19 29.67 -15.46
CA ILE A 930 -18.24 28.25 -15.83
C ILE A 930 -17.02 27.50 -15.25
N GLY A 931 -17.26 26.31 -14.69
CA GLY A 931 -16.26 25.47 -14.02
C GLY A 931 -15.92 25.89 -12.57
N MET A 932 -16.21 27.13 -12.16
CA MET A 932 -15.94 27.67 -10.80
C MET A 932 -17.09 27.45 -9.81
N ASN A 933 -18.07 26.62 -10.16
CA ASN A 933 -19.23 26.32 -9.34
C ASN A 933 -19.61 24.84 -9.43
N SER A 934 -20.54 24.41 -8.58
CA SER A 934 -21.00 23.01 -8.52
C SER A 934 -22.04 22.62 -9.59
N VAL A 935 -22.42 23.57 -10.46
CA VAL A 935 -23.48 23.39 -11.46
C VAL A 935 -22.95 23.38 -12.90
N SER A 936 -21.64 23.48 -13.09
CA SER A 936 -21.00 23.52 -14.40
C SER A 936 -19.68 22.75 -14.46
N TRP A 937 -19.32 22.35 -15.67
CA TRP A 937 -18.11 21.58 -15.98
C TRP A 937 -17.46 22.19 -17.22
N SER A 938 -16.17 22.52 -17.15
CA SER A 938 -15.46 23.12 -18.29
C SER A 938 -14.12 22.47 -18.59
N LEU A 939 -13.73 22.57 -19.86
CA LEU A 939 -12.41 22.36 -20.40
C LEU A 939 -11.85 23.71 -20.83
N GLY A 940 -10.73 24.12 -20.24
CA GLY A 940 -9.98 25.29 -20.65
C GLY A 940 -8.71 24.92 -21.41
N MET A 941 -8.22 25.88 -22.19
CA MET A 941 -7.01 25.74 -23.00
C MET A 941 -5.98 26.81 -22.65
N THR A 942 -4.74 26.38 -22.41
CA THR A 942 -3.56 27.26 -22.34
C THR A 942 -2.72 27.11 -23.62
N GLN A 943 -1.60 27.82 -23.74
CA GLN A 943 -0.76 27.76 -24.96
C GLN A 943 -0.28 26.34 -25.27
N ASN A 944 0.02 25.52 -24.25
CA ASN A 944 0.64 24.22 -24.43
C ASN A 944 -0.10 23.06 -23.73
N ARG A 945 -1.22 23.30 -23.05
CA ARG A 945 -1.92 22.29 -22.24
C ARG A 945 -3.42 22.54 -22.15
N TYR A 946 -4.17 21.47 -21.97
CA TYR A 946 -5.58 21.51 -21.57
C TYR A 946 -5.70 21.42 -20.05
N HIS A 947 -6.77 21.98 -19.50
CA HIS A 947 -7.14 21.79 -18.09
C HIS A 947 -8.65 21.66 -17.98
N VAL A 948 -9.13 21.09 -16.88
CA VAL A 948 -10.56 20.95 -16.59
C VAL A 948 -10.90 21.55 -15.24
N ARG A 949 -12.13 22.07 -15.14
CA ARG A 949 -12.65 22.75 -13.95
C ARG A 949 -14.06 22.28 -13.61
N HIS A 950 -14.30 22.04 -12.32
CA HIS A 950 -15.62 21.80 -11.73
C HIS A 950 -15.57 22.08 -10.22
N SER A 951 -16.58 22.74 -9.64
CA SER A 951 -16.62 23.05 -8.20
C SER A 951 -15.36 23.74 -7.68
N SER A 952 -14.76 24.61 -8.50
CA SER A 952 -13.48 25.31 -8.22
C SER A 952 -12.26 24.39 -8.13
N GLU A 953 -12.39 23.08 -8.38
CA GLU A 953 -11.26 22.17 -8.55
C GLU A 953 -10.65 22.37 -9.94
N TYR A 954 -9.33 22.52 -9.99
CA TYR A 954 -8.55 22.70 -11.21
C TYR A 954 -7.64 21.48 -11.43
N THR A 955 -7.74 20.85 -12.59
CA THR A 955 -6.88 19.70 -12.95
C THR A 955 -6.21 19.95 -14.30
N ASP A 956 -4.88 19.96 -14.32
CA ASP A 956 -4.11 19.98 -15.57
C ASP A 956 -4.18 18.61 -16.26
N ILE A 957 -4.40 18.61 -17.57
CA ILE A 957 -4.38 17.40 -18.38
C ILE A 957 -2.96 17.16 -18.89
N ASP A 958 -2.28 16.15 -18.34
CA ASP A 958 -0.92 15.77 -18.70
C ASP A 958 -0.91 15.01 -20.04
N THR A 959 -0.95 15.76 -21.15
CA THR A 959 -0.94 15.20 -22.51
C THR A 959 0.10 15.89 -23.38
N THR A 960 0.79 15.12 -24.22
CA THR A 960 1.70 15.63 -25.27
C THR A 960 0.95 16.04 -26.55
N VAL A 961 -0.37 16.22 -26.45
CA VAL A 961 -1.25 16.43 -27.61
C VAL A 961 -1.12 17.88 -28.09
N PRO A 962 -0.69 18.12 -29.35
CA PRO A 962 -0.66 19.46 -29.92
C PRO A 962 -2.06 20.08 -29.89
N ASN A 963 -2.15 21.37 -29.59
CA ASN A 963 -3.43 22.08 -29.67
C ASN A 963 -3.90 22.11 -31.13
N ALA A 964 -4.91 21.30 -31.45
CA ALA A 964 -5.47 21.18 -32.80
C ALA A 964 -6.47 22.30 -33.14
N GLY A 965 -6.78 23.19 -32.19
CA GLY A 965 -7.74 24.29 -32.38
C GLY A 965 -9.19 23.84 -32.58
N ARG A 966 -9.50 22.54 -32.44
CA ARG A 966 -10.84 21.97 -32.54
C ARG A 966 -11.07 20.96 -31.42
N VAL A 967 -12.19 21.11 -30.72
CA VAL A 967 -12.58 20.27 -29.58
C VAL A 967 -13.92 19.62 -29.87
N GLY A 968 -13.97 18.29 -29.74
CA GLY A 968 -15.21 17.51 -29.71
C GLY A 968 -15.69 17.33 -28.28
N VAL A 969 -17.00 17.44 -28.08
CA VAL A 969 -17.64 17.21 -26.78
C VAL A 969 -18.71 16.15 -26.97
N PHE A 970 -18.65 15.10 -26.15
CA PHE A 970 -19.64 14.05 -26.09
C PHE A 970 -20.30 14.05 -24.71
N LEU A 971 -21.62 14.03 -24.69
CA LEU A 971 -22.43 13.93 -23.49
C LEU A 971 -23.32 12.70 -23.60
N ASP A 972 -23.26 11.80 -22.63
CA ASP A 972 -24.26 10.75 -22.42
C ASP A 972 -25.00 11.06 -21.13
N LEU A 973 -26.22 11.57 -21.29
CA LEU A 973 -27.08 12.06 -20.21
C LEU A 973 -28.34 11.22 -20.10
N ASP A 974 -28.40 10.36 -19.09
CA ASP A 974 -29.62 9.64 -18.72
C ASP A 974 -30.03 10.02 -17.30
N PHE A 975 -31.21 10.64 -17.13
CA PHE A 975 -31.57 11.32 -15.89
C PHE A 975 -31.67 10.36 -14.70
N GLY A 976 -30.91 10.65 -13.64
CA GLY A 976 -30.87 9.82 -12.43
C GLY A 976 -29.95 8.60 -12.53
N LEU A 977 -29.26 8.40 -13.65
CA LEU A 977 -28.20 7.41 -13.83
C LEU A 977 -26.82 8.09 -13.93
N PRO A 978 -25.71 7.36 -13.71
CA PRO A 978 -24.37 7.88 -13.98
C PRO A 978 -24.25 8.28 -15.46
N GLY A 979 -23.95 9.56 -15.72
CA GLY A 979 -23.71 10.10 -17.06
C GLY A 979 -22.24 10.45 -17.28
N ILE A 980 -21.88 10.69 -18.54
CA ILE A 980 -20.51 11.04 -18.95
C ILE A 980 -20.47 12.31 -19.78
N LEU A 981 -19.48 13.16 -19.51
CA LEU A 981 -19.12 14.32 -20.33
C LEU A 981 -17.65 14.19 -20.74
N SER A 982 -17.41 13.86 -22.00
CA SER A 982 -16.08 13.63 -22.55
C SER A 982 -15.66 14.75 -23.49
N PHE A 983 -14.38 15.13 -23.40
CA PHE A 983 -13.74 16.08 -24.29
C PHE A 983 -12.68 15.39 -25.14
N TYR A 984 -12.59 15.80 -26.41
CA TYR A 984 -11.66 15.25 -27.38
C TYR A 984 -10.96 16.38 -28.15
N SER A 985 -9.68 16.23 -28.44
CA SER A 985 -8.96 17.05 -29.42
C SER A 985 -9.13 16.43 -30.80
N ILE A 986 -9.49 17.24 -31.78
CA ILE A 986 -9.75 16.79 -33.15
C ILE A 986 -8.71 17.39 -34.08
N ASP A 987 -7.82 16.54 -34.59
CA ASP A 987 -6.90 16.93 -35.65
C ASP A 987 -7.67 17.04 -36.97
N SER A 988 -7.74 18.25 -37.51
CA SER A 988 -8.48 18.50 -38.76
C SER A 988 -7.76 17.96 -39.99
N ASP A 989 -6.44 17.76 -39.94
CA ASP A 989 -5.64 17.29 -41.07
C ASP A 989 -5.67 15.77 -41.18
N ASN A 990 -5.63 15.06 -40.05
CA ASN A 990 -5.58 13.59 -40.01
C ASN A 990 -6.92 12.93 -39.63
N GLN A 991 -7.96 13.73 -39.31
CA GLN A 991 -9.24 13.27 -38.74
C GLN A 991 -9.09 12.38 -37.50
N THR A 992 -7.97 12.48 -36.79
CA THR A 992 -7.73 11.71 -35.57
C THR A 992 -8.41 12.39 -34.40
N VAL A 993 -9.19 11.61 -33.66
CA VAL A 993 -9.87 12.04 -32.44
C VAL A 993 -9.07 11.52 -31.25
N THR A 994 -8.51 12.44 -30.46
CA THR A 994 -7.74 12.12 -29.26
C THR A 994 -8.55 12.47 -28.02
N HIS A 995 -8.80 11.50 -27.14
CA HIS A 995 -9.47 11.77 -25.86
C HIS A 995 -8.62 12.69 -24.98
N LEU A 996 -9.26 13.69 -24.36
CA LEU A 996 -8.61 14.64 -23.44
C LEU A 996 -9.00 14.34 -22.00
N HIS A 997 -10.30 14.31 -21.69
CA HIS A 997 -10.80 14.13 -20.33
C HIS A 997 -12.26 13.66 -20.33
N THR A 998 -12.73 13.08 -19.22
CA THR A 998 -14.15 12.77 -19.02
C THR A 998 -14.59 13.00 -17.58
N PHE A 999 -15.60 13.82 -17.40
CA PHE A 999 -16.32 13.94 -16.14
C PHE A 999 -17.36 12.83 -16.01
N HIS A 1000 -17.45 12.25 -14.82
CA HIS A 1000 -18.43 11.22 -14.47
C HIS A 1000 -19.28 11.75 -13.33
N THR A 1001 -20.57 11.95 -13.57
CA THR A 1001 -21.48 12.47 -12.55
C THR A 1001 -22.91 12.05 -12.85
N THR A 1002 -23.74 12.02 -11.80
CA THR A 1002 -25.17 11.85 -11.97
C THR A 1002 -25.77 13.23 -12.23
N PHE A 1003 -25.98 13.52 -13.50
CA PHE A 1003 -26.64 14.75 -13.90
C PHE A 1003 -28.13 14.70 -13.51
N LYS A 1004 -28.60 15.79 -12.91
CA LYS A 1004 -29.94 15.86 -12.31
C LYS A 1004 -30.99 16.46 -13.25
N LYS A 1005 -30.55 17.21 -14.24
CA LYS A 1005 -31.38 18.06 -15.12
C LYS A 1005 -30.72 18.19 -16.50
N PRO A 1006 -31.48 18.61 -17.54
CA PRO A 1006 -30.89 18.95 -18.83
C PRO A 1006 -29.76 19.97 -18.68
N LEU A 1007 -28.76 19.84 -19.55
CA LEU A 1007 -27.56 20.68 -19.55
C LEU A 1007 -27.53 21.58 -20.77
N PHE A 1008 -26.94 22.75 -20.63
CA PHE A 1008 -26.75 23.70 -21.72
C PHE A 1008 -25.25 23.87 -22.00
N PRO A 1009 -24.81 23.74 -23.26
CA PRO A 1009 -23.47 24.16 -23.65
C PRO A 1009 -23.25 25.62 -23.30
N CYS A 1010 -22.10 25.91 -22.70
CA CYS A 1010 -21.73 27.25 -22.27
C CYS A 1010 -20.27 27.52 -22.62
N PHE A 1011 -19.99 28.73 -23.07
CA PHE A 1011 -18.68 29.17 -23.53
C PHE A 1011 -18.26 30.44 -22.82
N TYR A 1012 -17.06 30.43 -22.24
CA TYR A 1012 -16.39 31.62 -21.73
C TYR A 1012 -15.34 32.06 -22.74
N VAL A 1013 -15.44 33.31 -23.23
CA VAL A 1013 -14.59 33.84 -24.31
C VAL A 1013 -14.06 35.21 -23.90
N ASP A 1014 -12.98 35.22 -23.13
CA ASP A 1014 -12.30 36.47 -22.78
C ASP A 1014 -11.57 37.08 -23.98
N VAL A 1015 -10.85 36.24 -24.75
CA VAL A 1015 -10.10 36.67 -25.93
C VAL A 1015 -10.21 35.64 -27.05
N GLY A 1016 -10.45 36.11 -28.27
CA GLY A 1016 -10.57 35.27 -29.47
C GLY A 1016 -12.01 34.93 -29.83
N SER A 1017 -12.22 33.77 -30.46
CA SER A 1017 -13.55 33.32 -30.86
C SER A 1017 -13.73 31.81 -30.73
N VAL A 1018 -15.00 31.42 -30.58
CA VAL A 1018 -15.49 30.04 -30.62
C VAL A 1018 -16.53 29.94 -31.72
N THR A 1019 -16.38 28.95 -32.60
CA THR A 1019 -17.35 28.64 -33.66
C THR A 1019 -17.88 27.22 -33.50
N LEU A 1020 -19.20 27.09 -33.38
CA LEU A 1020 -19.93 25.82 -33.40
C LEU A 1020 -19.83 25.20 -34.79
N CYS A 1021 -19.10 24.09 -34.90
CA CYS A 1021 -18.88 23.41 -36.16
C CYS A 1021 -20.13 22.69 -36.64
N GLN A 1022 -20.25 22.52 -37.96
CA GLN A 1022 -21.21 21.58 -38.52
C GLN A 1022 -20.58 20.20 -38.50
N VAL A 1023 -21.27 19.25 -37.89
CA VAL A 1023 -20.85 17.84 -37.82
C VAL A 1023 -21.71 17.07 -38.81
N ASP A 1024 -21.17 16.86 -40.01
CA ASP A 1024 -21.82 16.08 -41.08
C ASP A 1024 -21.62 14.57 -40.88
#